data_AF-A0A6M5JE20-F1
#
_entry.id   AF-A0A6M5JE20-F1
#
_cell.length_a   1.000
_cell.length_b   1.000
_cell.length_c   1.000
_cell.angle_alpha   90.00
_cell.angle_beta   90.00
_cell.angle_gamma   90.00
#
_symmetry.space_group_name_H-M   'P 1'
#
loop_
_entity.id
_entity.type
_entity.pdbx_description
1 polymer ?
#
loop_
_entity_poly.entity_id
_entity_poly.type
_entity_poly.pdbx_seq_one_letter_code
_entity_poly.pdbx_strand_id
1 'polypeptide(L)'
;MARTPKGPKQVGTLNHPEGRVNIPTAEMADLAAMQEEMQPLPPVTYPRARPLAAGETRARDEDLDPQIVWNGAKITLTRDQVAQLNATGSIEIGDAQLVWRGKDRQDWSDLIVTAPMIHTQEKVHPKAIIDDLVRQSKVAREDKTDAPDLFADFNGLDDPMQRTEFYQHDQHWANRMILGDSLQVMASLAEREALKGKVQAIYFDPPYGIKFGSNWQVSTQNRAVSEKQVDLSREPEQVKAFRDTWKDGTHSYLTYLRDRLSVMKELLTESGSVFIQIGSENQHLIRSLCDEVFGADNFVELISFKTRMALGGRLMEGVVDYIAWYAKDKSQIKFRRMFYKSDIEGDGHWNQIMFPDGSYRKMQPEEVRSHSTLPADARVYQLYALYPVGPFATGIYPYEYQGKTYTPPPGRSWKSPKAGMDRLAKAARIEPYSGGATLRYRLFNEDYPVSPFHNVWTDTAPPTDKIFVVQTAVKVIERCMLMATDPGDLVLDPTCGSGSTAFAAEHMGRRWITIDTSRVALALARTRLMSARYPWYLLADSLEGKRKEAELAGKLPNEAPIQNNIRQGFVYERVPHITVKSITNNTEIDIIWDKWQPRLEPLRAELNQITGNDWQEWEIPREALAGWSSNVVGVHKAWWDARIARQREIDASIARAADVEYLYDKPYADPNRIRVAGPFTVESLSPHRIVPADADELIHLADAADGKVARETQSDSQTDFATMVLEHLKTAGVHQIERGDRIEFTSLTPWPGEYIGAEGRFMEGETERRAAIFIGPEFGTVSRVQLTAAAREAAESRFDVLIACSFAFDAHASELSRLGPLPVLKAKMNPDLHMADDLKNTGKGNLFTIFGEPDIDILEQPDGRIAVKVNGVDIYDPNTGEVRSNDVKGIAAWFIDTAYNEESFFVRHAYFVGANDPYKQLKTALKAEVDEDAWATLYRDTSRPFARPSTGRIAVKVINHFGDEVMKVFGV
;
A
#
# COMPACT_ATOMS: atom_id res chain seq x y z
N MET A 1 19.76 23.24 -31.25
CA MET A 1 20.53 22.21 -30.52
C MET A 1 19.89 20.86 -30.81
N ALA A 2 20.58 19.98 -31.54
CA ALA A 2 20.12 18.60 -31.69
C ALA A 2 20.12 17.96 -30.30
N ARG A 3 18.97 17.43 -29.85
CA ARG A 3 18.91 16.65 -28.61
C ARG A 3 19.85 15.46 -28.78
N THR A 4 20.89 15.39 -27.94
CA THR A 4 21.73 14.20 -27.83
C THR A 4 20.83 12.97 -27.71
N PRO A 5 21.02 11.92 -28.53
CA PRO A 5 20.20 10.72 -28.43
C PRO A 5 20.29 10.21 -26.99
N LYS A 6 19.13 10.12 -26.33
CA LYS A 6 19.05 9.56 -24.98
C LYS A 6 19.46 8.10 -25.07
N GLY A 7 20.49 7.71 -24.32
CA GLY A 7 20.89 6.30 -24.21
C GLY A 7 19.74 5.43 -23.69
N PRO A 8 19.82 4.10 -23.87
CA PRO A 8 18.79 3.17 -23.44
C PRO A 8 18.59 3.24 -21.92
N LYS A 9 17.34 3.35 -21.47
CA LYS A 9 16.99 3.31 -20.06
C LYS A 9 17.12 1.91 -19.51
N GLN A 10 17.66 1.79 -18.30
CA GLN A 10 17.74 0.52 -17.59
C GLN A 10 16.46 0.30 -16.77
N VAL A 11 15.98 -0.94 -16.71
CA VAL A 11 14.85 -1.35 -15.88
C VAL A 11 15.37 -2.10 -14.65
N GLY A 12 14.98 -1.66 -13.45
CA GLY A 12 15.40 -2.26 -12.19
C GLY A 12 14.25 -2.54 -11.23
N THR A 13 14.55 -3.29 -10.18
CA THR A 13 13.67 -3.55 -9.02
C THR A 13 14.47 -3.32 -7.73
N LEU A 14 13.76 -3.05 -6.64
CA LEU A 14 14.38 -3.04 -5.32
C LEU A 14 14.29 -4.43 -4.71
N ASN A 15 15.41 -4.89 -4.15
CA ASN A 15 15.46 -6.13 -3.41
C ASN A 15 15.58 -5.83 -1.92
N HIS A 16 14.94 -6.67 -1.12
CA HIS A 16 14.90 -6.56 0.32
C HIS A 16 15.67 -7.74 0.92
N PRO A 17 16.74 -7.50 1.71
CA PRO A 17 17.63 -8.57 2.18
C PRO A 17 16.99 -9.49 3.23
N GLU A 18 15.85 -9.10 3.81
CA GLU A 18 15.17 -9.88 4.83
C GLU A 18 14.61 -11.18 4.26
N GLY A 19 14.84 -12.30 4.95
CA GLY A 19 14.15 -13.55 4.65
C GLY A 19 12.70 -13.54 5.15
N ARG A 20 11.89 -14.45 4.58
CA ARG A 20 10.52 -14.72 5.00
C ARG A 20 10.39 -16.21 5.33
N VAL A 21 9.46 -16.55 6.23
CA VAL A 21 9.05 -17.94 6.48
C VAL A 21 8.33 -18.48 5.26
N ASN A 22 8.82 -19.58 4.69
CA ASN A 22 8.16 -20.26 3.59
C ASN A 22 6.81 -20.81 4.05
N ILE A 23 5.77 -20.46 3.31
CA ILE A 23 4.41 -20.98 3.51
C ILE A 23 4.14 -22.06 2.46
N PRO A 24 3.25 -23.03 2.75
CA PRO A 24 2.87 -24.02 1.75
C PRO A 24 2.28 -23.34 0.52
N THR A 25 2.47 -23.98 -0.62
CA THR A 25 1.85 -23.55 -1.87
C THR A 25 0.44 -24.12 -1.96
N ALA A 26 -0.34 -23.65 -2.93
CA ALA A 26 -1.69 -24.16 -3.16
C ALA A 26 -1.67 -25.67 -3.44
N GLU A 27 -0.62 -26.15 -4.09
CA GLU A 27 -0.39 -27.52 -4.49
C GLU A 27 -0.06 -28.44 -3.30
N MET A 28 0.62 -27.92 -2.26
CA MET A 28 0.97 -28.67 -1.05
C MET A 28 -0.12 -28.62 0.04
N ALA A 29 -1.31 -28.09 -0.27
CA ALA A 29 -2.34 -27.84 0.73
C ALA A 29 -2.84 -29.12 1.42
N ASP A 30 -3.02 -30.22 0.70
CA ASP A 30 -3.48 -31.49 1.26
C ASP A 30 -2.44 -32.07 2.26
N LEU A 31 -1.16 -32.04 1.90
CA LEU A 31 -0.07 -32.44 2.79
C LEU A 31 -0.01 -31.56 4.04
N ALA A 32 -0.20 -30.25 3.86
CA ALA A 32 -0.24 -29.30 4.95
C ALA A 32 -1.46 -29.55 5.86
N ALA A 33 -2.64 -29.81 5.29
CA ALA A 33 -3.86 -30.11 6.02
C ALA A 33 -3.73 -31.41 6.82
N MET A 34 -3.16 -32.47 6.24
CA MET A 34 -2.85 -33.70 6.96
C MET A 34 -1.86 -33.46 8.11
N GLN A 35 -0.83 -32.63 7.90
CA GLN A 35 0.08 -32.22 8.97
C GLN A 35 -0.64 -31.43 10.07
N GLU A 36 -1.57 -30.56 9.70
CA GLU A 36 -2.39 -29.78 10.64
C GLU A 36 -3.35 -30.66 11.44
N GLU A 37 -3.96 -31.69 10.83
CA GLU A 37 -4.77 -32.67 11.56
C GLU A 37 -3.93 -33.48 12.55
N MET A 38 -2.69 -33.82 12.19
CA MET A 38 -1.76 -34.50 13.09
C MET A 38 -1.26 -33.59 14.22
N GLN A 39 -1.12 -32.28 13.97
CA GLN A 39 -0.62 -31.29 14.91
C GLN A 39 -1.43 -29.98 14.81
N PRO A 40 -2.65 -29.95 15.36
CA PRO A 40 -3.51 -28.78 15.26
C PRO A 40 -2.94 -27.62 16.07
N LEU A 41 -2.85 -26.45 15.44
CA LEU A 41 -2.39 -25.24 16.10
C LEU A 41 -3.56 -24.70 16.96
N PRO A 42 -3.36 -24.50 18.28
CA PRO A 42 -4.43 -24.02 19.12
C PRO A 42 -4.86 -22.60 18.70
N PRO A 43 -6.14 -22.25 18.87
CA PRO A 43 -6.61 -20.89 18.65
C PRO A 43 -5.84 -19.86 19.47
N VAL A 44 -5.59 -18.70 18.87
CA VAL A 44 -4.83 -17.61 19.47
C VAL A 44 -5.73 -16.82 20.39
N THR A 45 -5.25 -16.53 21.60
CA THR A 45 -6.02 -15.78 22.59
C THR A 45 -5.40 -14.40 22.77
N TYR A 46 -6.20 -13.36 22.54
CA TYR A 46 -5.82 -11.96 22.77
C TYR A 46 -6.56 -11.42 23.99
N PRO A 47 -5.85 -10.97 25.03
CA PRO A 47 -6.48 -10.53 26.26
C PRO A 47 -7.35 -9.29 26.04
N ARG A 48 -8.57 -9.29 26.61
CA ARG A 48 -9.39 -8.07 26.61
C ARG A 48 -8.80 -7.05 27.57
N ALA A 49 -8.80 -5.78 27.18
CA ALA A 49 -8.29 -4.69 28.03
C ALA A 49 -9.08 -4.55 29.34
N ARG A 50 -10.37 -4.88 29.33
CA ARG A 50 -11.29 -4.77 30.48
C ARG A 50 -12.23 -5.99 30.52
N PRO A 51 -11.73 -7.16 30.96
CA PRO A 51 -12.55 -8.36 31.04
C PRO A 51 -13.64 -8.21 32.12
N LEU A 52 -14.74 -8.92 31.93
CA LEU A 52 -15.85 -9.04 32.88
C LEU A 52 -15.99 -10.50 33.34
N ALA A 53 -16.52 -10.72 34.53
CA ALA A 53 -16.89 -12.08 34.91
C ALA A 53 -18.06 -12.57 34.03
N ALA A 54 -18.10 -13.88 33.74
CA ALA A 54 -19.19 -14.47 32.97
C ALA A 54 -20.55 -14.18 33.62
N GLY A 55 -21.46 -13.57 32.87
CA GLY A 55 -22.79 -13.16 33.34
C GLY A 55 -22.84 -11.76 33.96
N GLU A 56 -21.70 -11.10 34.18
CA GLU A 56 -21.65 -9.71 34.65
C GLU A 56 -21.97 -8.73 33.51
N THR A 57 -22.69 -7.66 33.83
CA THR A 57 -23.02 -6.59 32.89
C THR A 57 -22.65 -5.24 33.48
N ARG A 58 -22.32 -4.27 32.62
CA ARG A 58 -22.02 -2.91 33.06
C ARG A 58 -23.33 -2.15 33.27
N ALA A 59 -23.38 -1.33 34.32
CA ALA A 59 -24.51 -0.45 34.55
C ALA A 59 -24.58 0.60 33.44
N ARG A 60 -25.57 0.47 32.55
CA ARG A 60 -25.75 1.36 31.40
C ARG A 60 -27.20 1.39 30.94
N ASP A 61 -27.56 2.40 30.17
CA ASP A 61 -28.90 2.51 29.56
C ASP A 61 -28.87 1.92 28.14
N GLU A 62 -29.45 0.73 27.94
CA GLU A 62 -29.39 0.05 26.63
C GLU A 62 -29.99 0.85 25.47
N ASP A 63 -30.88 1.81 25.74
CA ASP A 63 -31.50 2.67 24.72
C ASP A 63 -30.53 3.77 24.23
N LEU A 64 -29.45 4.04 24.97
CA LEU A 64 -28.43 5.04 24.63
C LEU A 64 -27.19 4.42 23.97
N ASP A 65 -27.16 3.11 23.74
CA ASP A 65 -26.02 2.45 23.09
C ASP A 65 -25.85 2.94 21.63
N PRO A 66 -24.61 3.14 21.14
CA PRO A 66 -23.35 3.09 21.89
C PRO A 66 -23.17 4.33 22.78
N GLN A 67 -22.73 4.12 24.03
CA GLN A 67 -22.55 5.19 25.03
C GLN A 67 -21.21 5.08 25.77
N ILE A 68 -20.77 6.16 26.40
CA ILE A 68 -19.62 6.13 27.29
C ILE A 68 -20.13 5.88 28.73
N VAL A 69 -19.69 4.79 29.34
CA VAL A 69 -20.00 4.40 30.72
C VAL A 69 -18.80 4.69 31.61
N TRP A 70 -19.04 5.30 32.76
CA TRP A 70 -18.02 5.48 33.79
C TRP A 70 -17.93 4.21 34.64
N ASN A 71 -16.84 3.45 34.50
CA ASN A 71 -16.57 2.34 35.41
C ASN A 71 -15.92 2.93 36.67
N GLY A 72 -16.65 2.95 37.79
CA GLY A 72 -16.10 3.39 39.07
C GLY A 72 -14.96 2.47 39.48
N ALA A 73 -13.71 2.91 39.33
CA ALA A 73 -12.55 2.08 39.59
C ALA A 73 -12.28 1.94 41.11
N LYS A 74 -11.97 0.72 41.56
CA LYS A 74 -11.40 0.47 42.89
C LYS A 74 -9.88 0.36 42.73
N ILE A 75 -9.14 1.42 43.07
CA ILE A 75 -7.68 1.52 42.82
C ILE A 75 -6.89 1.39 44.13
N THR A 76 -5.74 0.71 44.08
CA THR A 76 -4.72 0.75 45.13
C THR A 76 -3.79 1.93 44.86
N LEU A 77 -3.82 2.95 45.72
CA LEU A 77 -3.09 4.22 45.53
C LEU A 77 -1.60 4.08 45.85
N THR A 78 -0.74 4.72 45.06
CA THR A 78 0.69 4.87 45.40
C THR A 78 0.88 5.89 46.52
N ARG A 79 2.02 5.87 47.23
CA ARG A 79 2.29 6.80 48.34
C ARG A 79 2.22 8.27 47.91
N ASP A 80 2.63 8.59 46.69
CA ASP A 80 2.60 9.95 46.15
C ASP A 80 1.17 10.40 45.82
N GLN A 81 0.33 9.49 45.32
CA GLN A 81 -1.09 9.76 45.07
C GLN A 81 -1.89 9.94 46.37
N VAL A 82 -1.53 9.20 47.43
CA VAL A 82 -2.08 9.42 48.78
C VAL A 82 -1.69 10.80 49.31
N ALA A 83 -0.45 11.25 49.05
CA ALA A 83 0.00 12.58 49.46
C ALA A 83 -0.75 13.69 48.71
N GLN A 84 -1.01 13.52 47.42
CA GLN A 84 -1.80 14.46 46.62
C GLN A 84 -3.26 14.51 47.08
N LEU A 85 -3.89 13.35 47.32
CA LEU A 85 -5.25 13.24 47.88
C LEU A 85 -5.36 14.00 49.22
N ASN A 86 -4.37 13.83 50.09
CA ASN A 86 -4.31 14.52 51.39
C ASN A 86 -4.11 16.04 51.25
N ALA A 87 -3.48 16.51 50.17
CA ALA A 87 -3.22 17.92 49.93
C ALA A 87 -4.39 18.65 49.25
N THR A 88 -5.10 18.01 48.32
CA THR A 88 -6.14 18.65 47.49
C THR A 88 -7.57 18.22 47.86
N GLY A 89 -7.75 17.16 48.65
CA GLY A 89 -9.07 16.70 49.12
C GLY A 89 -9.93 15.99 48.08
N SER A 90 -9.49 15.93 46.82
CA SER A 90 -10.17 15.22 45.73
C SER A 90 -9.15 14.54 44.81
N ILE A 91 -9.47 13.32 44.38
CA ILE A 91 -8.82 12.61 43.28
C ILE A 91 -9.91 12.22 42.29
N GLU A 92 -9.82 12.66 41.04
CA GLU A 92 -10.71 12.14 40.00
C GLU A 92 -10.15 10.80 39.54
N ILE A 93 -10.90 9.74 39.82
CA ILE A 93 -10.60 8.40 39.33
C ILE A 93 -11.85 7.91 38.61
N GLY A 94 -11.85 8.13 37.30
CA GLY A 94 -12.84 7.58 36.41
C GLY A 94 -12.18 6.92 35.24
N ASP A 95 -12.53 5.65 35.01
CA ASP A 95 -12.17 4.98 33.77
C ASP A 95 -13.41 4.91 32.89
N ALA A 96 -13.51 5.87 31.96
CA ALA A 96 -14.59 5.94 30.99
C ALA A 96 -14.39 4.85 29.92
N GLN A 97 -15.44 4.14 29.54
CA GLN A 97 -15.41 3.12 28.50
C GLN A 97 -16.51 3.33 27.48
N LEU A 98 -16.21 3.23 26.19
CA LEU A 98 -17.25 3.10 25.18
C LEU A 98 -17.89 1.72 25.30
N VAL A 99 -19.21 1.64 25.45
CA VAL A 99 -19.97 0.40 25.59
C VAL A 99 -21.08 0.37 24.53
N TRP A 100 -21.35 -0.82 24.01
CA TRP A 100 -22.38 -1.05 22.99
C TRP A 100 -23.06 -2.41 23.20
N ARG A 101 -24.20 -2.60 22.53
CA ARG A 101 -24.95 -3.85 22.56
C ARG A 101 -24.05 -5.05 22.24
N GLY A 102 -24.04 -6.04 23.13
CA GLY A 102 -23.22 -7.25 22.99
C GLY A 102 -21.80 -7.17 23.55
N LYS A 103 -21.24 -5.97 23.81
CA LYS A 103 -19.87 -5.82 24.31
C LYS A 103 -19.62 -6.55 25.63
N ASP A 104 -20.55 -6.48 26.58
CA ASP A 104 -20.38 -7.11 27.89
C ASP A 104 -20.20 -8.63 27.76
N ARG A 105 -20.96 -9.26 26.86
CA ARG A 105 -20.80 -10.70 26.55
C ARG A 105 -19.45 -11.01 25.92
N GLN A 106 -18.96 -10.13 25.06
CA GLN A 106 -17.63 -10.27 24.45
C GLN A 106 -16.48 -10.08 25.43
N ASP A 107 -16.73 -9.39 26.55
CA ASP A 107 -15.74 -9.18 27.61
C ASP A 107 -15.75 -10.31 28.65
N TRP A 108 -16.69 -11.26 28.58
CA TRP A 108 -16.69 -12.47 29.43
C TRP A 108 -15.55 -13.44 29.11
N SER A 109 -14.99 -13.34 27.92
CA SER A 109 -13.84 -14.14 27.48
C SER A 109 -12.85 -13.28 26.71
N ASP A 110 -11.62 -13.75 26.64
CA ASP A 110 -10.64 -13.18 25.74
C ASP A 110 -11.04 -13.37 24.27
N LEU A 111 -10.46 -12.58 23.37
CA LEU A 111 -10.68 -12.72 21.95
C LEU A 111 -9.95 -13.98 21.46
N ILE A 112 -10.71 -14.98 21.03
CA ILE A 112 -10.18 -16.22 20.48
C ILE A 112 -10.28 -16.16 18.96
N VAL A 113 -9.14 -16.25 18.27
CA VAL A 113 -9.05 -16.22 16.81
C VAL A 113 -8.35 -17.46 16.31
N THR A 114 -8.95 -18.15 15.34
CA THR A 114 -8.29 -19.23 14.61
C THR A 114 -7.21 -18.66 13.70
N ALA A 115 -6.02 -19.26 13.70
CA ALA A 115 -4.93 -18.90 12.80
C ALA A 115 -4.81 -19.96 11.68
N PRO A 116 -5.61 -19.90 10.60
CA PRO A 116 -5.54 -20.83 9.47
C PRO A 116 -4.21 -20.71 8.72
N MET A 117 -3.84 -21.72 7.93
CA MET A 117 -2.70 -21.60 7.03
C MET A 117 -2.99 -20.65 5.87
N ILE A 118 -1.94 -19.97 5.42
CA ILE A 118 -1.97 -19.13 4.22
C ILE A 118 -1.23 -19.90 3.13
N HIS A 119 -1.82 -19.98 1.94
CA HIS A 119 -1.27 -20.72 0.81
C HIS A 119 -0.86 -19.78 -0.32
N THR A 120 0.36 -19.95 -0.84
CA THR A 120 0.81 -19.22 -2.03
C THR A 120 0.09 -19.73 -3.27
N GLN A 121 -0.66 -18.86 -3.96
CA GLN A 121 -1.36 -19.18 -5.21
C GLN A 121 -0.51 -18.81 -6.43
N GLU A 122 0.19 -17.69 -6.37
CA GLU A 122 0.94 -17.15 -7.50
C GLU A 122 2.21 -16.44 -7.06
N LYS A 123 3.26 -16.58 -7.86
CA LYS A 123 4.49 -15.78 -7.76
C LYS A 123 4.60 -14.87 -8.98
N VAL A 124 4.67 -13.56 -8.75
CA VAL A 124 4.69 -12.52 -9.81
C VAL A 124 6.01 -11.75 -9.77
N HIS A 125 6.70 -11.70 -10.91
CA HIS A 125 7.95 -10.96 -11.06
C HIS A 125 7.86 -9.95 -12.22
N PRO A 126 7.41 -8.69 -11.99
CA PRO A 126 7.15 -7.72 -13.04
C PRO A 126 8.37 -7.45 -13.95
N LYS A 127 9.58 -7.37 -13.39
CA LYS A 127 10.81 -7.20 -14.17
C LYS A 127 11.04 -8.29 -15.22
N ALA A 128 10.74 -9.56 -14.90
CA ALA A 128 10.92 -10.66 -15.85
C ALA A 128 10.02 -10.52 -17.08
N ILE A 129 8.77 -10.05 -16.87
CA ILE A 129 7.82 -9.76 -17.95
C ILE A 129 8.37 -8.66 -18.88
N ILE A 130 8.94 -7.59 -18.30
CA ILE A 130 9.51 -6.48 -19.07
C ILE A 130 10.80 -6.90 -19.80
N ASP A 131 11.68 -7.66 -19.15
CA ASP A 131 12.92 -8.15 -19.75
C ASP A 131 12.65 -9.06 -20.96
N ASP A 132 11.58 -9.87 -20.92
CA ASP A 132 11.11 -10.67 -22.07
C ASP A 132 10.72 -9.78 -23.27
N LEU A 133 9.99 -8.68 -23.02
CA LEU A 133 9.59 -7.73 -24.08
C LEU A 133 10.79 -6.98 -24.69
N VAL A 134 11.76 -6.60 -23.84
CA VAL A 134 13.02 -5.98 -24.28
C VAL A 134 13.80 -6.95 -25.16
N ARG A 135 13.92 -8.21 -24.74
CA ARG A 135 14.60 -9.27 -25.51
C ARG A 135 13.96 -9.44 -26.90
N GLN A 136 12.63 -9.50 -26.97
CA GLN A 136 11.93 -9.64 -28.25
C GLN A 136 12.13 -8.45 -29.18
N SER A 137 12.13 -7.24 -28.63
CA SER A 137 12.37 -6.03 -29.42
C SER A 137 13.79 -6.00 -29.99
N LYS A 138 14.79 -6.56 -29.28
CA LYS A 138 16.14 -6.71 -29.81
C LYS A 138 16.19 -7.70 -30.98
N VAL A 139 15.64 -8.90 -30.81
CA VAL A 139 15.57 -9.92 -31.87
C VAL A 139 14.87 -9.37 -33.11
N ALA A 140 13.71 -8.70 -32.95
CA ALA A 140 12.97 -8.12 -34.06
C ALA A 140 13.69 -6.97 -34.79
N ARG A 141 14.62 -6.28 -34.11
CA ARG A 141 15.49 -5.25 -34.72
C ARG A 141 16.64 -5.89 -35.50
N GLU A 142 17.24 -6.92 -34.93
CA GLU A 142 18.32 -7.70 -35.56
C GLU A 142 17.84 -8.36 -36.84
N ASP A 143 16.65 -9.00 -36.83
CA ASP A 143 16.02 -9.61 -38.00
C ASP A 143 15.69 -8.59 -39.13
N LYS A 144 15.58 -7.30 -38.79
CA LYS A 144 15.29 -6.21 -39.76
C LYS A 144 16.56 -5.59 -40.38
N THR A 145 17.73 -5.88 -39.84
CA THR A 145 19.01 -5.39 -40.35
C THR A 145 19.78 -6.54 -40.98
N ASP A 146 19.93 -6.57 -42.31
CA ASP A 146 20.77 -7.51 -43.10
C ASP A 146 22.28 -7.35 -42.80
N ALA A 147 22.68 -7.35 -41.53
CA ALA A 147 24.07 -7.27 -41.09
C ALA A 147 24.52 -8.65 -40.60
N PRO A 148 25.59 -9.25 -41.15
CA PRO A 148 26.09 -10.53 -40.70
C PRO A 148 26.64 -10.43 -39.26
N ASP A 149 26.31 -11.48 -38.52
CA ASP A 149 26.64 -11.71 -37.13
C ASP A 149 28.14 -11.63 -36.84
N LEU A 150 28.54 -10.64 -36.04
CA LEU A 150 29.90 -10.47 -35.53
C LEU A 150 29.96 -10.38 -33.99
N PHE A 151 28.83 -10.68 -33.31
CA PHE A 151 28.70 -10.64 -31.84
C PHE A 151 27.77 -11.75 -31.28
N ALA A 152 27.70 -12.91 -31.96
CA ALA A 152 26.94 -14.10 -31.55
C ALA A 152 27.23 -14.61 -30.12
N ASP A 153 28.35 -14.21 -29.52
CA ASP A 153 28.89 -14.81 -28.29
C ASP A 153 28.74 -13.96 -27.02
N PHE A 154 27.92 -12.91 -27.01
CA PHE A 154 27.65 -12.13 -25.79
C PHE A 154 26.16 -11.93 -25.54
N ASN A 155 25.46 -13.05 -25.30
CA ASN A 155 24.06 -13.09 -24.90
C ASN A 155 23.93 -12.85 -23.40
N GLY A 156 23.86 -11.56 -23.03
CA GLY A 156 23.80 -11.03 -21.66
C GLY A 156 22.73 -11.62 -20.73
N LEU A 157 23.04 -12.80 -20.19
CA LEU A 157 22.94 -13.19 -18.80
C LEU A 157 24.27 -13.89 -18.47
N ASP A 158 25.36 -13.13 -18.42
CA ASP A 158 26.72 -13.64 -18.17
C ASP A 158 26.99 -14.02 -16.71
N ASP A 159 25.97 -13.98 -15.86
CA ASP A 159 26.09 -14.50 -14.51
C ASP A 159 25.22 -15.76 -14.35
N PRO A 160 25.84 -16.95 -14.31
CA PRO A 160 25.18 -18.17 -13.85
C PRO A 160 24.50 -17.96 -12.49
N MET A 161 24.99 -17.05 -11.64
CA MET A 161 24.30 -16.69 -10.39
C MET A 161 22.97 -15.98 -10.62
N GLN A 162 22.75 -15.22 -11.69
CA GLN A 162 21.44 -14.58 -11.96
C GLN A 162 20.39 -15.55 -12.52
N ARG A 163 20.84 -16.54 -13.32
CA ARG A 163 19.99 -17.66 -13.73
C ARG A 163 19.70 -18.61 -12.57
N THR A 164 20.63 -18.71 -11.64
CA THR A 164 20.45 -19.48 -10.41
C THR A 164 19.62 -18.69 -9.41
N GLU A 165 19.69 -17.35 -9.34
CA GLU A 165 18.78 -16.47 -8.59
C GLU A 165 17.33 -16.57 -9.11
N PHE A 166 17.12 -16.82 -10.41
CA PHE A 166 15.80 -17.07 -11.00
C PHE A 166 15.16 -18.38 -10.53
N TYR A 167 15.96 -19.40 -10.17
CA TYR A 167 15.50 -20.75 -9.80
C TYR A 167 15.78 -21.14 -8.33
N GLN A 168 16.61 -20.39 -7.63
CA GLN A 168 17.07 -20.65 -6.27
C GLN A 168 17.19 -19.30 -5.57
N HIS A 169 16.16 -18.81 -4.89
CA HIS A 169 16.31 -18.02 -3.66
C HIS A 169 14.92 -17.73 -3.08
N ASP A 170 14.41 -18.68 -2.29
CA ASP A 170 13.42 -18.41 -1.23
C ASP A 170 14.03 -17.61 -0.05
N GLN A 171 15.21 -16.99 -0.21
CA GLN A 171 15.93 -16.31 0.89
C GLN A 171 15.64 -14.81 1.01
N HIS A 172 14.93 -14.20 0.05
CA HIS A 172 14.64 -12.76 0.04
C HIS A 172 13.15 -12.47 0.15
N TRP A 173 12.83 -11.28 0.68
CA TRP A 173 11.46 -10.88 0.92
C TRP A 173 10.71 -10.64 -0.41
N ALA A 174 9.57 -11.29 -0.56
CA ALA A 174 8.57 -10.97 -1.57
C ALA A 174 7.37 -10.28 -0.91
N ASN A 175 6.88 -9.20 -1.52
CA ASN A 175 5.69 -8.51 -1.04
C ASN A 175 4.44 -9.38 -1.20
N ARG A 176 3.36 -9.09 -0.46
CA ARG A 176 2.26 -10.07 -0.30
C ARG A 176 0.89 -9.43 -0.47
N MET A 177 0.07 -10.09 -1.27
CA MET A 177 -1.34 -9.79 -1.46
C MET A 177 -2.14 -11.02 -1.05
N ILE A 178 -2.96 -10.89 0.00
CA ILE A 178 -3.61 -12.03 0.64
C ILE A 178 -5.13 -11.90 0.52
N LEU A 179 -5.77 -12.93 -0.03
CA LEU A 179 -7.21 -13.10 -0.07
C LEU A 179 -7.70 -13.78 1.22
N GLY A 180 -8.56 -13.10 1.97
CA GLY A 180 -9.19 -13.68 3.15
C GLY A 180 -9.63 -12.63 4.18
N ASP A 181 -10.27 -13.10 5.25
CA ASP A 181 -10.67 -12.24 6.36
C ASP A 181 -9.43 -11.70 7.10
N SER A 182 -9.32 -10.37 7.19
CA SER A 182 -8.12 -9.75 7.76
C SER A 182 -7.87 -10.06 9.23
N LEU A 183 -8.89 -10.42 10.03
CA LEU A 183 -8.67 -10.84 11.41
C LEU A 183 -7.92 -12.19 11.45
N GLN A 184 -8.39 -13.17 10.68
CA GLN A 184 -7.76 -14.49 10.59
C GLN A 184 -6.37 -14.42 9.96
N VAL A 185 -6.23 -13.69 8.85
CA VAL A 185 -4.92 -13.50 8.19
C VAL A 185 -3.92 -12.86 9.15
N MET A 186 -4.30 -11.79 9.86
CA MET A 186 -3.40 -11.14 10.83
C MET A 186 -3.02 -12.07 12.00
N ALA A 187 -3.93 -12.92 12.47
CA ALA A 187 -3.61 -13.92 13.49
C ALA A 187 -2.60 -14.96 12.96
N SER A 188 -2.76 -15.42 11.72
CA SER A 188 -1.81 -16.32 11.07
C SER A 188 -0.45 -15.68 10.84
N LEU A 189 -0.41 -14.41 10.41
CA LEU A 189 0.83 -13.64 10.29
C LEU A 189 1.54 -13.51 11.64
N ALA A 190 0.80 -13.28 12.72
CA ALA A 190 1.35 -13.15 14.06
C ALA A 190 1.96 -14.45 14.57
N GLU A 191 1.20 -15.56 14.54
CA GLU A 191 1.58 -16.81 15.21
C GLU A 191 2.36 -17.77 14.31
N ARG A 192 1.93 -18.00 13.06
CA ARG A 192 2.58 -18.98 12.17
C ARG A 192 3.81 -18.41 11.48
N GLU A 193 3.78 -17.14 11.14
CA GLU A 193 4.87 -16.48 10.39
C GLU A 193 5.75 -15.59 11.26
N ALA A 194 5.52 -15.59 12.58
CA ALA A 194 6.30 -14.85 13.56
C ALA A 194 6.46 -13.36 13.22
N LEU A 195 5.41 -12.70 12.71
CA LEU A 195 5.40 -11.27 12.41
C LEU A 195 4.92 -10.40 13.58
N LYS A 196 4.64 -11.01 14.74
CA LYS A 196 4.40 -10.30 15.98
C LYS A 196 5.56 -9.33 16.29
N GLY A 197 5.24 -8.06 16.54
CA GLY A 197 6.24 -7.04 16.83
C GLY A 197 7.11 -6.59 15.64
N LYS A 198 6.78 -6.94 14.38
CA LYS A 198 7.64 -6.67 13.21
C LYS A 198 7.07 -5.66 12.21
N VAL A 199 5.80 -5.27 12.32
CA VAL A 199 5.17 -4.29 11.44
C VAL A 199 5.50 -2.87 11.93
N GLN A 200 6.03 -2.02 11.06
CA GLN A 200 6.38 -0.63 11.45
C GLN A 200 5.18 0.31 11.34
N ALA A 201 4.38 0.17 10.28
CA ALA A 201 3.20 0.98 10.09
C ALA A 201 2.02 0.18 9.57
N ILE A 202 0.83 0.49 10.09
CA ILE A 202 -0.45 -0.04 9.60
C ILE A 202 -1.27 1.13 9.07
N TYR A 203 -1.73 1.04 7.82
CA TYR A 203 -2.73 1.95 7.27
C TYR A 203 -4.05 1.20 7.16
N PHE A 204 -5.07 1.65 7.89
CA PHE A 204 -6.35 0.98 7.97
C PHE A 204 -7.46 1.93 7.49
N ASP A 205 -8.12 1.57 6.38
CA ASP A 205 -9.25 2.32 5.82
C ASP A 205 -10.50 1.43 5.88
N PRO A 206 -11.09 1.24 7.08
CA PRO A 206 -12.27 0.40 7.24
C PRO A 206 -13.49 1.01 6.53
N PRO A 207 -14.55 0.22 6.26
CA PRO A 207 -15.82 0.78 5.78
C PRO A 207 -16.40 1.80 6.78
N TYR A 208 -16.97 2.93 6.34
CA TYR A 208 -17.27 4.10 7.21
C TYR A 208 -18.57 4.07 8.03
N GLY A 209 -19.36 3.00 8.04
CA GLY A 209 -20.63 3.00 8.75
C GLY A 209 -21.89 2.98 7.88
N ILE A 210 -22.76 2.00 8.14
CA ILE A 210 -24.24 2.00 8.16
C ILE A 210 -25.01 2.18 6.84
N LYS A 211 -24.44 2.70 5.73
CA LYS A 211 -25.18 2.74 4.45
C LYS A 211 -24.77 1.62 3.49
N PHE A 212 -25.58 0.57 3.46
CA PHE A 212 -25.56 -0.48 2.43
C PHE A 212 -25.84 0.15 1.05
N GLY A 213 -24.86 0.12 0.14
CA GLY A 213 -25.12 0.31 -1.29
C GLY A 213 -24.23 1.28 -2.09
N SER A 214 -23.29 2.04 -1.51
CA SER A 214 -22.58 3.09 -2.29
C SER A 214 -21.13 2.80 -2.69
N ASN A 215 -20.51 1.73 -2.17
CA ASN A 215 -19.04 1.54 -2.26
C ASN A 215 -18.62 0.27 -3.03
N TRP A 216 -19.58 -0.47 -3.60
CA TRP A 216 -19.36 -1.84 -4.08
C TRP A 216 -19.11 -1.93 -5.59
N GLN A 217 -17.95 -2.46 -5.98
CA GLN A 217 -17.64 -2.75 -7.38
C GLN A 217 -17.78 -4.24 -7.66
N VAL A 218 -18.88 -4.64 -8.31
CA VAL A 218 -19.16 -6.05 -8.64
C VAL A 218 -18.22 -6.58 -9.74
N SER A 219 -17.64 -5.71 -10.56
CA SER A 219 -16.83 -6.13 -11.72
C SER A 219 -15.72 -5.13 -12.02
N THR A 220 -14.58 -5.62 -12.53
CA THR A 220 -13.47 -4.78 -13.00
C THR A 220 -13.86 -3.81 -14.12
N GLN A 221 -14.95 -4.07 -14.85
CA GLN A 221 -15.39 -3.25 -16.00
C GLN A 221 -16.33 -2.10 -15.62
N ASN A 222 -17.15 -2.26 -14.57
CA ASN A 222 -18.18 -1.30 -14.23
C ASN A 222 -17.97 -0.73 -12.82
N ARG A 223 -17.86 0.60 -12.72
CA ARG A 223 -17.70 1.34 -11.46
C ARG A 223 -19.01 1.92 -10.93
N ALA A 224 -20.11 1.84 -11.67
CA ALA A 224 -21.39 2.36 -11.22
C ALA A 224 -22.01 1.44 -10.18
N VAL A 225 -22.28 1.98 -8.99
CA VAL A 225 -22.95 1.26 -7.89
C VAL A 225 -24.42 1.67 -7.88
N SER A 226 -25.33 0.69 -7.84
CA SER A 226 -26.78 0.93 -7.80
C SER A 226 -27.38 0.44 -6.47
N GLU A 227 -28.37 1.17 -5.92
CA GLU A 227 -29.05 0.83 -4.66
C GLU A 227 -29.98 -0.41 -4.77
N LYS A 228 -30.09 -1.03 -5.95
CA LYS A 228 -31.00 -2.17 -6.13
C LYS A 228 -30.38 -3.43 -5.54
N GLN A 229 -31.14 -4.11 -4.68
CA GLN A 229 -30.85 -5.42 -4.05
C GLN A 229 -30.41 -6.56 -5.01
N VAL A 230 -30.40 -6.33 -6.32
CA VAL A 230 -30.13 -7.32 -7.36
C VAL A 230 -28.62 -7.39 -7.72
N ASP A 231 -27.81 -6.44 -7.25
CA ASP A 231 -26.36 -6.37 -7.51
C ASP A 231 -25.49 -6.74 -6.27
N LEU A 232 -25.99 -7.58 -5.36
CA LEU A 232 -25.16 -8.09 -4.24
C LEU A 232 -24.00 -8.95 -4.76
N SER A 233 -22.83 -8.81 -4.13
CA SER A 233 -21.64 -9.65 -4.38
C SER A 233 -21.99 -11.14 -4.30
N ARG A 234 -21.37 -11.93 -5.18
CA ARG A 234 -21.48 -13.41 -5.19
C ARG A 234 -20.49 -14.08 -4.21
N GLU A 235 -19.75 -13.30 -3.41
CA GLU A 235 -18.65 -13.77 -2.56
C GLU A 235 -19.08 -13.94 -1.08
N PRO A 236 -19.05 -15.17 -0.51
CA PRO A 236 -19.52 -15.49 0.84
C PRO A 236 -18.74 -14.77 1.96
N GLU A 237 -17.42 -14.66 1.84
CA GLU A 237 -16.57 -14.03 2.85
C GLU A 237 -16.89 -12.55 3.00
N GLN A 238 -17.22 -11.88 1.88
CA GLN A 238 -17.75 -10.52 1.91
C GLN A 238 -19.17 -10.49 2.45
N VAL A 239 -20.08 -11.34 1.96
CA VAL A 239 -21.45 -11.34 2.45
C VAL A 239 -21.50 -11.60 3.96
N LYS A 240 -20.66 -12.49 4.49
CA LYS A 240 -20.48 -12.77 5.92
C LYS A 240 -19.82 -11.59 6.65
N ALA A 241 -18.64 -11.14 6.20
CA ALA A 241 -17.93 -10.02 6.81
C ALA A 241 -18.73 -8.72 6.77
N PHE A 242 -19.67 -8.52 5.85
CA PHE A 242 -20.51 -7.34 5.80
C PHE A 242 -21.87 -7.58 6.50
N ARG A 243 -22.57 -8.70 6.29
CA ARG A 243 -23.89 -8.92 6.92
C ARG A 243 -23.78 -9.08 8.43
N ASP A 244 -22.78 -9.80 8.94
CA ASP A 244 -22.55 -9.91 10.39
C ASP A 244 -22.04 -8.60 10.99
N THR A 245 -21.24 -7.84 10.24
CA THR A 245 -20.74 -6.52 10.64
C THR A 245 -21.80 -5.42 10.63
N TRP A 246 -22.96 -5.62 9.99
CA TRP A 246 -24.01 -4.58 9.89
C TRP A 246 -25.40 -5.01 10.37
N LYS A 247 -25.58 -6.26 10.85
CA LYS A 247 -26.86 -6.76 11.41
C LYS A 247 -27.40 -5.87 12.51
N ASP A 248 -26.53 -5.40 13.41
CA ASP A 248 -26.84 -4.47 14.49
C ASP A 248 -26.27 -3.06 14.24
N GLY A 249 -26.04 -2.70 12.97
CA GLY A 249 -25.51 -1.38 12.57
C GLY A 249 -24.17 -1.06 13.22
N THR A 250 -24.11 0.05 13.95
CA THR A 250 -22.89 0.55 14.63
C THR A 250 -22.31 -0.45 15.63
N HIS A 251 -23.12 -1.28 16.30
CA HIS A 251 -22.63 -2.19 17.34
C HIS A 251 -21.76 -3.33 16.77
N SER A 252 -22.21 -3.91 15.67
CA SER A 252 -21.44 -4.91 14.92
C SER A 252 -20.18 -4.31 14.32
N TYR A 253 -20.25 -3.07 13.83
CA TYR A 253 -19.08 -2.33 13.34
C TYR A 253 -18.01 -2.09 14.41
N LEU A 254 -18.40 -1.68 15.62
CA LEU A 254 -17.47 -1.50 16.74
C LEU A 254 -16.81 -2.81 17.16
N THR A 255 -17.55 -3.91 17.14
CA THR A 255 -17.00 -5.25 17.38
C THR A 255 -15.96 -5.61 16.33
N TYR A 256 -16.31 -5.49 15.04
CA TYR A 256 -15.43 -5.75 13.91
C TYR A 256 -14.10 -5.00 14.01
N LEU A 257 -14.16 -3.70 14.35
CA LEU A 257 -12.97 -2.87 14.52
C LEU A 257 -12.16 -3.28 15.75
N ARG A 258 -12.81 -3.50 16.90
CA ARG A 258 -12.11 -3.80 18.16
C ARG A 258 -11.22 -5.02 18.04
N ASP A 259 -11.76 -6.08 17.44
CA ASP A 259 -11.07 -7.36 17.33
C ASP A 259 -9.83 -7.22 16.43
N ARG A 260 -9.97 -6.53 15.29
CA ARG A 260 -8.85 -6.27 14.38
C ARG A 260 -7.80 -5.35 14.99
N LEU A 261 -8.20 -4.27 15.66
CA LEU A 261 -7.28 -3.36 16.33
C LEU A 261 -6.46 -4.08 17.41
N SER A 262 -7.06 -5.06 18.09
CA SER A 262 -6.37 -5.88 19.10
C SER A 262 -5.22 -6.69 18.48
N VAL A 263 -5.46 -7.33 17.33
CA VAL A 263 -4.41 -8.08 16.61
C VAL A 263 -3.38 -7.15 15.96
N MET A 264 -3.82 -6.01 15.39
CA MET A 264 -2.94 -4.99 14.82
C MET A 264 -1.90 -4.49 15.84
N LYS A 265 -2.32 -4.26 17.09
CA LYS A 265 -1.43 -3.82 18.17
C LYS A 265 -0.30 -4.81 18.43
N GLU A 266 -0.57 -6.11 18.37
CA GLU A 266 0.42 -7.16 18.58
C GLU A 266 1.41 -7.28 17.41
N LEU A 267 0.98 -7.02 16.18
CA LEU A 267 1.83 -7.01 15.00
C LEU A 267 2.81 -5.83 14.97
N LEU A 268 2.43 -4.69 15.56
CA LEU A 268 3.27 -3.49 15.56
C LEU A 268 4.56 -3.67 16.38
N THR A 269 5.66 -3.14 15.84
CA THR A 269 6.89 -2.84 16.60
C THR A 269 6.60 -1.83 17.73
N GLU A 270 7.46 -1.75 18.75
CA GLU A 270 7.31 -0.76 19.84
C GLU A 270 7.28 0.69 19.32
N SER A 271 8.08 1.00 18.30
CA SER A 271 8.09 2.30 17.63
C SER A 271 6.99 2.46 16.56
N GLY A 272 6.16 1.44 16.40
CA GLY A 272 5.19 1.31 15.31
C GLY A 272 3.99 2.23 15.44
N SER A 273 3.39 2.56 14.30
CA SER A 273 2.21 3.44 14.22
C SER A 273 1.06 2.79 13.45
N VAL A 274 -0.17 3.09 13.87
CA VAL A 274 -1.39 2.79 13.12
C VAL A 274 -2.09 4.09 12.73
N PHE A 275 -2.51 4.17 11.47
CA PHE A 275 -3.27 5.27 10.90
C PHE A 275 -4.63 4.74 10.47
N ILE A 276 -5.69 5.28 11.06
CA ILE A 276 -7.06 4.79 10.84
C ILE A 276 -7.86 5.90 10.16
N GLN A 277 -8.22 5.69 8.90
CA GLN A 277 -9.00 6.64 8.11
C GLN A 277 -10.49 6.47 8.42
N ILE A 278 -11.20 7.59 8.64
CA ILE A 278 -12.62 7.58 8.96
C ILE A 278 -13.31 8.88 8.56
N GLY A 279 -14.60 8.79 8.22
CA GLY A 279 -15.46 9.95 8.03
C GLY A 279 -15.87 10.65 9.33
N SER A 280 -16.51 11.81 9.22
CA SER A 280 -16.95 12.61 10.38
C SER A 280 -17.98 11.93 11.28
N GLU A 281 -18.76 10.98 10.76
CA GLU A 281 -19.87 10.33 11.46
C GLU A 281 -19.39 9.50 12.66
N ASN A 282 -18.43 8.60 12.44
CA ASN A 282 -17.99 7.63 13.44
C ASN A 282 -16.64 7.96 14.09
N GLN A 283 -16.03 9.12 13.78
CA GLN A 283 -14.68 9.46 14.26
C GLN A 283 -14.52 9.38 15.79
N HIS A 284 -15.54 9.81 16.54
CA HIS A 284 -15.50 9.89 17.99
C HIS A 284 -15.62 8.51 18.65
N LEU A 285 -16.37 7.60 18.01
CA LEU A 285 -16.48 6.20 18.44
C LEU A 285 -15.19 5.44 18.18
N ILE A 286 -14.59 5.59 16.98
CA ILE A 286 -13.30 4.96 16.66
C ILE A 286 -12.20 5.48 17.57
N ARG A 287 -12.19 6.79 17.83
CA ARG A 287 -11.25 7.39 18.78
C ARG A 287 -11.34 6.73 20.16
N SER A 288 -12.54 6.63 20.71
CA SER A 288 -12.78 6.01 22.02
C SER A 288 -12.39 4.52 22.03
N LEU A 289 -12.63 3.82 20.92
CA LEU A 289 -12.26 2.42 20.75
C LEU A 289 -10.73 2.23 20.72
N CYS A 290 -10.02 3.12 20.03
CA CYS A 290 -8.56 3.08 19.96
C CYS A 290 -7.92 3.45 21.30
N ASP A 291 -8.51 4.39 22.06
CA ASP A 291 -8.07 4.69 23.42
C ASP A 291 -8.17 3.47 24.35
N GLU A 292 -9.17 2.60 24.16
CA GLU A 292 -9.27 1.34 24.90
C GLU A 292 -8.20 0.32 24.47
N VAL A 293 -7.94 0.18 23.17
CA VAL A 293 -7.02 -0.86 22.65
C VAL A 293 -5.56 -0.44 22.81
N PHE A 294 -5.20 0.77 22.37
CA PHE A 294 -3.83 1.29 22.37
C PHE A 294 -3.49 2.04 23.65
N GLY A 295 -4.49 2.55 24.38
CA GLY A 295 -4.30 3.46 25.51
C GLY A 295 -4.39 4.91 25.07
N ALA A 296 -5.09 5.74 25.85
CA ALA A 296 -5.29 7.16 25.55
C ALA A 296 -3.97 7.96 25.44
N ASP A 297 -2.97 7.58 26.24
CA ASP A 297 -1.63 8.20 26.22
C ASP A 297 -0.88 7.95 24.90
N ASN A 298 -1.23 6.86 24.20
CA ASN A 298 -0.61 6.48 22.93
C ASN A 298 -1.25 7.13 21.70
N PHE A 299 -2.28 7.95 21.90
CA PHE A 299 -2.79 8.80 20.84
C PHE A 299 -1.76 9.86 20.45
N VAL A 300 -1.52 10.00 19.15
CA VAL A 300 -0.58 10.98 18.62
C VAL A 300 -1.30 12.24 18.21
N GLU A 301 -2.18 12.16 17.21
CA GLU A 301 -2.93 13.32 16.69
C GLU A 301 -4.12 12.88 15.81
N LEU A 302 -5.12 13.76 15.67
CA LEU A 302 -6.22 13.61 14.72
C LEU A 302 -5.96 14.50 13.51
N ILE A 303 -5.76 13.87 12.37
CA ILE A 303 -5.39 14.56 11.13
C ILE A 303 -6.63 14.75 10.27
N SER A 304 -6.97 15.98 9.94
CA SER A 304 -8.05 16.33 9.01
C SER A 304 -7.47 16.52 7.61
N PHE A 305 -8.01 15.84 6.61
CA PHE A 305 -7.55 15.96 5.24
C PHE A 305 -8.71 16.16 4.28
N LYS A 306 -8.50 17.02 3.27
CA LYS A 306 -9.53 17.33 2.28
C LYS A 306 -9.80 16.11 1.40
N THR A 307 -11.07 15.83 1.09
CA THR A 307 -11.47 14.69 0.23
C THR A 307 -12.40 15.08 -0.91
N ARG A 308 -13.02 16.27 -0.85
CA ARG A 308 -13.90 16.77 -1.92
C ARG A 308 -13.88 18.30 -2.00
N MET A 309 -14.39 18.83 -3.11
CA MET A 309 -14.71 20.27 -3.23
C MET A 309 -16.15 20.50 -2.79
N ALA A 310 -16.41 21.68 -2.22
CA ALA A 310 -17.78 22.11 -1.93
C ALA A 310 -18.53 22.34 -3.24
N LEU A 311 -19.73 21.76 -3.38
CA LEU A 311 -20.56 21.83 -4.59
C LEU A 311 -21.83 22.66 -4.38
N GLY A 312 -22.07 23.13 -3.15
CA GLY A 312 -23.21 23.97 -2.82
C GLY A 312 -24.32 23.17 -2.14
N GLY A 313 -24.37 23.29 -0.82
CA GLY A 313 -25.32 22.59 0.04
C GLY A 313 -26.30 23.58 0.67
N ARG A 314 -27.44 23.05 1.16
CA ARG A 314 -28.39 23.85 1.95
C ARG A 314 -27.76 24.36 3.26
N LEU A 315 -26.82 23.60 3.81
CA LEU A 315 -26.06 23.88 5.04
C LEU A 315 -24.55 23.80 4.75
N MET A 316 -23.72 23.93 5.78
CA MET A 316 -22.27 23.78 5.67
C MET A 316 -21.90 22.35 5.25
N GLU A 317 -21.16 22.22 4.15
CA GLU A 317 -20.76 20.94 3.59
C GLU A 317 -19.50 20.39 4.27
N GLY A 318 -19.51 19.11 4.62
CA GLY A 318 -18.32 18.38 5.06
C GLY A 318 -17.43 18.06 3.87
N VAL A 319 -16.23 18.65 3.83
CA VAL A 319 -15.25 18.49 2.73
C VAL A 319 -13.99 17.74 3.14
N VAL A 320 -13.92 17.31 4.40
CA VAL A 320 -12.77 16.63 5.01
C VAL A 320 -13.18 15.29 5.59
N ASP A 321 -12.24 14.35 5.56
CA ASP A 321 -12.25 13.13 6.36
C ASP A 321 -11.06 13.18 7.35
N TYR A 322 -10.99 12.19 8.25
CA TYR A 322 -10.05 12.19 9.36
C TYR A 322 -9.17 10.95 9.37
N ILE A 323 -7.98 11.08 9.96
CA ILE A 323 -7.08 9.98 10.26
C ILE A 323 -6.74 10.04 11.75
N ALA A 324 -7.13 9.01 12.49
CA ALA A 324 -6.71 8.84 13.86
C ALA A 324 -5.33 8.16 13.87
N TRP A 325 -4.32 8.85 14.40
CA TRP A 325 -2.96 8.32 14.50
C TRP A 325 -2.65 7.88 15.94
N TYR A 326 -2.33 6.61 16.09
CA TYR A 326 -1.87 6.01 17.34
C TYR A 326 -0.49 5.36 17.19
N ALA A 327 0.28 5.40 18.27
CA ALA A 327 1.49 4.61 18.42
C ALA A 327 1.20 3.32 19.21
N LYS A 328 2.09 2.33 19.09
CA LYS A 328 2.11 1.22 20.05
C LYS A 328 2.62 1.70 21.41
N ASP A 329 3.78 2.37 21.41
CA ASP A 329 4.34 3.11 22.53
C ASP A 329 4.78 4.50 22.04
N LYS A 330 4.06 5.54 22.48
CA LYS A 330 4.32 6.93 22.08
C LYS A 330 5.70 7.43 22.53
N SER A 331 6.29 6.86 23.58
CA SER A 331 7.62 7.24 24.06
C SER A 331 8.74 6.79 23.12
N GLN A 332 8.49 5.76 22.31
CA GLN A 332 9.46 5.18 21.35
C GLN A 332 9.06 5.38 19.88
N ILE A 333 8.02 6.17 19.63
CA ILE A 333 7.44 6.35 18.30
C ILE A 333 8.50 6.78 17.27
N LYS A 334 8.51 6.10 16.12
CA LYS A 334 9.26 6.58 14.96
C LYS A 334 8.51 7.75 14.33
N PHE A 335 9.13 8.92 14.29
CA PHE A 335 8.55 10.11 13.64
C PHE A 335 9.55 10.85 12.75
N ARG A 336 9.17 11.03 11.48
CA ARG A 336 9.83 11.91 10.51
C ARG A 336 8.96 13.13 10.26
N ARG A 337 9.50 14.31 10.53
CA ARG A 337 8.79 15.56 10.25
C ARG A 337 8.72 15.79 8.74
N MET A 338 7.50 15.99 8.24
CA MET A 338 7.25 16.31 6.84
C MET A 338 7.18 17.82 6.64
N PHE A 339 7.61 18.29 5.47
CA PHE A 339 7.67 19.70 5.15
C PHE A 339 7.03 20.00 3.79
N TYR A 340 6.49 21.21 3.64
CA TYR A 340 6.10 21.77 2.34
C TYR A 340 6.82 23.08 2.10
N LYS A 341 6.96 23.46 0.83
CA LYS A 341 7.55 24.75 0.48
C LYS A 341 6.66 25.88 1.00
N SER A 342 7.25 26.80 1.76
CA SER A 342 6.51 27.96 2.28
C SER A 342 6.14 28.88 1.12
N ASP A 343 4.85 29.16 1.00
CA ASP A 343 4.36 30.25 0.16
C ASP A 343 4.25 31.51 1.03
N ILE A 344 5.01 32.53 0.64
CA ILE A 344 5.09 33.81 1.33
C ILE A 344 4.43 34.93 0.54
N GLU A 345 3.93 34.63 -0.67
CA GLU A 345 3.20 35.62 -1.47
C GLU A 345 1.87 35.98 -0.79
N GLY A 346 1.61 37.28 -0.72
CA GLY A 346 0.43 37.83 -0.05
C GLY A 346 0.51 37.91 1.48
N ASP A 347 1.57 37.38 2.10
CA ASP A 347 1.77 37.50 3.55
C ASP A 347 2.43 38.84 3.91
N GLY A 348 1.68 39.70 4.59
CA GLY A 348 2.12 41.04 5.00
C GLY A 348 3.34 41.08 5.93
N HIS A 349 3.75 39.95 6.53
CA HIS A 349 4.98 39.86 7.31
C HIS A 349 6.23 39.89 6.41
N TRP A 350 6.18 39.27 5.23
CA TRP A 350 7.27 39.17 4.27
C TRP A 350 7.33 40.38 3.35
N ASN A 351 7.66 41.53 3.93
CA ASN A 351 7.51 42.83 3.28
C ASN A 351 8.81 43.60 3.04
N GLN A 352 9.96 42.96 3.20
CA GLN A 352 11.27 43.56 2.93
C GLN A 352 12.00 42.81 1.83
N ILE A 353 12.73 43.56 1.01
CA ILE A 353 13.54 43.04 -0.08
C ILE A 353 14.98 43.51 0.06
N MET A 354 15.93 42.60 -0.19
CA MET A 354 17.36 42.89 -0.28
C MET A 354 17.86 42.54 -1.68
N PHE A 355 18.58 43.45 -2.31
CA PHE A 355 19.13 43.29 -3.66
C PHE A 355 20.53 42.65 -3.63
N PRO A 356 21.03 42.13 -4.77
CA PRO A 356 22.35 41.50 -4.86
C PRO A 356 23.55 42.41 -4.49
N ASP A 357 23.37 43.73 -4.56
CA ASP A 357 24.34 44.75 -4.14
C ASP A 357 24.33 45.01 -2.62
N GLY A 358 23.46 44.33 -1.88
CA GLY A 358 23.26 44.47 -0.44
C GLY A 358 22.46 45.70 -0.03
N SER A 359 21.89 46.45 -0.98
CA SER A 359 20.86 47.46 -0.69
C SER A 359 19.55 46.76 -0.32
N TYR A 360 18.68 47.44 0.42
CA TYR A 360 17.40 46.88 0.84
C TYR A 360 16.35 47.98 0.98
N ARG A 361 15.07 47.60 0.83
CA ARG A 361 13.93 48.49 1.04
C ARG A 361 12.69 47.70 1.46
N LYS A 362 11.68 48.44 1.90
CA LYS A 362 10.33 47.89 2.03
C LYS A 362 9.72 47.64 0.64
N MET A 363 8.99 46.53 0.52
CA MET A 363 8.22 46.19 -0.68
C MET A 363 6.99 47.08 -0.83
N GLN A 364 6.59 47.31 -2.08
CA GLN A 364 5.29 47.91 -2.42
C GLN A 364 4.15 46.90 -2.22
N PRO A 365 2.91 47.34 -1.98
CA PRO A 365 1.77 46.44 -1.78
C PRO A 365 1.57 45.41 -2.91
N GLU A 366 1.83 45.80 -4.16
CA GLU A 366 1.73 44.92 -5.32
C GLU A 366 2.83 43.85 -5.34
N GLU A 367 4.05 44.22 -4.91
CA GLU A 367 5.18 43.30 -4.77
C GLU A 367 4.94 42.28 -3.65
N VAL A 368 4.31 42.70 -2.54
CA VAL A 368 3.94 41.77 -1.45
C VAL A 368 2.87 40.77 -1.93
N ARG A 369 1.92 41.21 -2.77
CA ARG A 369 0.88 40.32 -3.29
C ARG A 369 1.40 39.31 -4.31
N SER A 370 2.47 39.64 -5.01
CA SER A 370 3.00 38.83 -6.10
C SER A 370 4.49 39.11 -6.29
N HIS A 371 5.33 38.10 -6.11
CA HIS A 371 6.77 38.26 -6.26
C HIS A 371 7.26 38.24 -7.72
N SER A 372 6.36 38.07 -8.69
CA SER A 372 6.70 38.04 -10.12
C SER A 372 7.35 39.33 -10.67
N THR A 373 7.16 40.46 -9.98
CA THR A 373 7.75 41.77 -10.33
C THR A 373 9.08 42.04 -9.64
N LEU A 374 9.53 41.16 -8.74
CA LEU A 374 10.80 41.33 -8.04
C LEU A 374 11.98 41.09 -9.01
N PRO A 375 13.09 41.85 -8.88
CA PRO A 375 14.29 41.58 -9.67
C PRO A 375 14.87 40.19 -9.43
N ALA A 376 15.53 39.64 -10.45
CA ALA A 376 16.28 38.40 -10.32
C ALA A 376 17.32 38.50 -9.18
N ASP A 377 17.47 37.41 -8.42
CA ASP A 377 18.38 37.28 -7.28
C ASP A 377 18.10 38.20 -6.06
N ALA A 378 16.95 38.89 -6.04
CA ALA A 378 16.53 39.62 -4.86
C ALA A 378 16.00 38.67 -3.77
N ARG A 379 16.39 38.93 -2.52
CA ARG A 379 16.08 38.09 -1.36
C ARG A 379 14.98 38.73 -0.53
N VAL A 380 13.91 37.97 -0.27
CA VAL A 380 12.78 38.40 0.56
C VAL A 380 13.05 38.08 2.03
N TYR A 381 12.76 39.03 2.92
CA TYR A 381 12.91 38.84 4.36
C TYR A 381 11.82 39.57 5.15
N GLN A 382 11.72 39.21 6.42
CA GLN A 382 10.90 39.91 7.41
C GLN A 382 11.75 40.39 8.60
N LEU A 383 11.29 41.44 9.27
CA LEU A 383 11.92 41.96 10.47
C LEU A 383 11.35 41.26 11.71
N TYR A 384 12.10 40.30 12.23
CA TYR A 384 11.71 39.49 13.37
C TYR A 384 12.22 40.07 14.69
N ALA A 385 11.51 39.77 15.79
CA ALA A 385 11.93 40.17 17.13
C ALA A 385 13.27 39.54 17.54
N LEU A 386 14.19 40.37 18.04
CA LEU A 386 15.50 39.96 18.57
C LEU A 386 15.50 39.80 20.10
N TYR A 387 14.33 39.54 20.69
CA TYR A 387 14.16 39.24 22.12
C TYR A 387 13.53 37.85 22.31
N PRO A 388 13.96 37.08 23.32
CA PRO A 388 13.37 35.79 23.67
C PRO A 388 11.99 35.95 24.33
N VAL A 389 11.29 34.83 24.51
CA VAL A 389 9.98 34.78 25.20
C VAL A 389 10.12 35.23 26.66
N GLY A 390 11.18 34.82 27.35
CA GLY A 390 11.54 35.28 28.69
C GLY A 390 12.96 35.87 28.74
N PRO A 391 13.20 36.94 29.53
CA PRO A 391 14.52 37.56 29.62
C PRO A 391 15.54 36.60 30.25
N PHE A 392 16.79 36.68 29.81
CA PHE A 392 17.91 36.01 30.46
C PHE A 392 19.03 37.00 30.78
N ALA A 393 19.72 36.79 31.90
CA ALA A 393 20.61 37.79 32.51
C ALA A 393 21.72 38.28 31.57
N THR A 394 22.36 37.38 30.81
CA THR A 394 23.46 37.73 29.90
C THR A 394 23.01 38.44 28.62
N GLY A 395 21.70 38.60 28.41
CA GLY A 395 21.12 39.33 27.29
C GLY A 395 20.75 40.78 27.60
N ILE A 396 20.96 41.25 28.83
CA ILE A 396 20.58 42.61 29.27
C ILE A 396 21.83 43.50 29.25
N TYR A 397 22.03 44.23 28.15
CA TYR A 397 23.12 45.18 28.01
C TYR A 397 22.81 46.23 26.92
N PRO A 398 23.37 47.45 27.02
CA PRO A 398 23.35 48.39 25.91
C PRO A 398 24.21 47.86 24.76
N TYR A 399 23.67 47.89 23.55
CA TYR A 399 24.39 47.46 22.34
C TYR A 399 24.61 48.64 21.40
N GLU A 400 25.85 48.87 21.00
CA GLU A 400 26.20 49.93 20.07
C GLU A 400 26.19 49.38 18.64
N TYR A 401 25.42 50.01 17.75
CA TYR A 401 25.32 49.63 16.35
C TYR A 401 25.23 50.88 15.48
N GLN A 402 26.14 51.03 14.52
CA GLN A 402 26.21 52.17 13.59
C GLN A 402 26.18 53.54 14.32
N GLY A 403 26.96 53.67 15.39
CA GLY A 403 27.08 54.91 16.18
C GLY A 403 25.89 55.24 17.08
N LYS A 404 24.89 54.36 17.21
CA LYS A 404 23.75 54.53 18.13
C LYS A 404 23.70 53.40 19.16
N THR A 405 23.31 53.75 20.38
CA THR A 405 23.10 52.77 21.45
C THR A 405 21.65 52.30 21.46
N TYR A 406 21.45 51.00 21.46
CA TYR A 406 20.15 50.33 21.54
C TYR A 406 20.05 49.53 22.83
N THR A 407 18.88 49.58 23.46
CA THR A 407 18.55 48.78 24.64
C THR A 407 17.34 47.89 24.35
N PRO A 408 17.29 46.67 24.89
CA PRO A 408 16.08 45.86 24.78
C PRO A 408 14.94 46.56 25.54
N PRO A 409 13.67 46.37 25.11
CA PRO A 409 12.52 46.92 25.84
C PRO A 409 12.49 46.47 27.31
N PRO A 410 11.89 47.25 28.23
CA PRO A 410 11.75 46.86 29.63
C PRO A 410 11.14 45.46 29.78
N GLY A 411 11.73 44.62 30.64
CA GLY A 411 11.32 43.23 30.84
C GLY A 411 11.75 42.25 29.73
N ARG A 412 12.54 42.69 28.74
CA ARG A 412 13.12 41.86 27.69
C ARG A 412 14.65 41.87 27.77
N SER A 413 15.27 40.94 27.05
CA SER A 413 16.71 40.86 26.82
C SER A 413 16.98 40.67 25.33
N TRP A 414 18.20 40.92 24.86
CA TRP A 414 18.62 40.44 23.54
C TRP A 414 18.60 38.91 23.49
N LYS A 415 18.42 38.31 22.30
CA LYS A 415 18.44 36.85 22.10
C LYS A 415 19.80 36.20 22.29
N SER A 416 20.88 36.99 22.31
CA SER A 416 22.25 36.48 22.40
C SER A 416 23.14 37.38 23.27
N PRO A 417 24.26 36.85 23.81
CA PRO A 417 25.30 37.66 24.42
C PRO A 417 25.95 38.63 23.42
N LYS A 418 26.72 39.60 23.92
CA LYS A 418 27.32 40.67 23.10
C LYS A 418 28.12 40.13 21.90
N ALA A 419 28.96 39.12 22.11
CA ALA A 419 29.72 38.50 21.03
C ALA A 419 28.83 37.88 19.93
N GLY A 420 27.66 37.34 20.30
CA GLY A 420 26.67 36.84 19.34
C GLY A 420 26.03 37.98 18.56
N MET A 421 25.71 39.09 19.23
CA MET A 421 25.21 40.31 18.56
C MET A 421 26.24 40.88 17.58
N ASP A 422 27.53 40.87 17.94
CA ASP A 422 28.61 41.32 17.05
C ASP A 422 28.69 40.46 15.78
N ARG A 423 28.52 39.14 15.89
CA ARG A 423 28.44 38.25 14.72
C ARG A 423 27.21 38.52 13.85
N LEU A 424 26.06 38.77 14.47
CA LEU A 424 24.84 39.16 13.73
C LEU A 424 25.03 40.50 12.99
N ALA A 425 25.74 41.45 13.60
CA ALA A 425 26.12 42.72 12.98
C ALA A 425 27.06 42.50 11.79
N LYS A 426 28.15 41.74 11.98
CA LYS A 426 29.12 41.37 10.93
C LYS A 426 28.44 40.65 9.76
N ALA A 427 27.47 39.79 10.05
CA ALA A 427 26.69 39.05 9.05
C ALA A 427 25.57 39.87 8.38
N ALA A 428 25.41 41.17 8.71
CA ALA A 428 24.35 42.03 8.19
C ALA A 428 22.92 41.49 8.46
N ARG A 429 22.73 40.82 9.60
CA ARG A 429 21.46 40.17 10.00
C ARG A 429 20.64 40.98 11.01
N ILE A 430 21.07 42.18 11.35
CA ILE A 430 20.32 43.09 12.24
C ILE A 430 20.07 44.45 11.58
N GLU A 431 18.94 45.05 11.94
CA GLU A 431 18.53 46.35 11.41
C GLU A 431 17.77 47.17 12.47
N PRO A 432 17.94 48.51 12.51
CA PRO A 432 17.11 49.38 13.32
C PRO A 432 15.64 49.34 12.89
N TYR A 433 14.73 49.14 13.84
CA TYR A 433 13.29 49.16 13.55
C TYR A 433 12.77 50.60 13.38
N SER A 434 11.76 50.78 12.52
CA SER A 434 11.08 52.07 12.33
C SER A 434 10.62 52.64 13.68
N GLY A 435 11.17 53.81 14.05
CA GLY A 435 11.04 54.43 15.38
C GLY A 435 12.34 54.52 16.18
N GLY A 436 13.43 53.87 15.73
CA GLY A 436 14.79 54.08 16.23
C GLY A 436 15.11 53.54 17.63
N ALA A 437 14.14 52.94 18.32
CA ALA A 437 14.29 52.53 19.72
C ALA A 437 14.86 51.11 19.92
N THR A 438 14.91 50.26 18.89
CA THR A 438 15.36 48.87 19.04
C THR A 438 15.88 48.26 17.72
N LEU A 439 16.54 47.10 17.82
CA LEU A 439 17.06 46.31 16.70
C LEU A 439 16.17 45.10 16.42
N ARG A 440 16.05 44.75 15.15
CA ARG A 440 15.31 43.57 14.65
C ARG A 440 16.24 42.66 13.87
N TYR A 441 15.87 41.39 13.81
CA TYR A 441 16.55 40.36 13.02
C TYR A 441 16.02 40.35 11.59
N ARG A 442 16.91 40.24 10.60
CA ARG A 442 16.54 39.97 9.21
C ARG A 442 16.42 38.45 9.01
N LEU A 443 15.19 37.96 9.00
CA LEU A 443 14.86 36.57 8.71
C LEU A 443 14.53 36.43 7.22
N PHE A 444 15.43 35.81 6.45
CA PHE A 444 15.19 35.59 5.02
C PHE A 444 14.33 34.35 4.82
N ASN A 445 13.50 34.35 3.76
CA ASN A 445 12.70 33.18 3.42
C ASN A 445 13.60 31.97 3.08
N GLU A 446 14.73 32.24 2.43
CA GLU A 446 15.74 31.24 2.08
C GLU A 446 16.48 30.65 3.29
N ASP A 447 16.42 31.31 4.47
CA ASP A 447 17.03 30.77 5.69
C ASP A 447 16.29 29.52 6.17
N TYR A 448 14.99 29.42 5.87
CA TYR A 448 14.15 28.27 6.16
C TYR A 448 12.95 28.24 5.19
N PRO A 449 13.15 27.77 3.93
CA PRO A 449 12.18 27.94 2.84
C PRO A 449 11.02 26.94 2.88
N VAL A 450 10.85 26.26 4.01
CA VAL A 450 9.84 25.22 4.20
C VAL A 450 9.13 25.40 5.52
N SER A 451 7.87 24.96 5.54
CA SER A 451 7.03 24.91 6.73
C SER A 451 6.71 23.45 7.05
N PRO A 452 6.69 23.06 8.34
CA PRO A 452 6.29 21.72 8.73
C PRO A 452 4.81 21.50 8.45
N PHE A 453 4.43 20.29 8.02
CA PHE A 453 3.03 19.91 8.00
C PHE A 453 2.47 19.83 9.41
N HIS A 454 1.22 20.27 9.57
CA HIS A 454 0.42 20.13 10.78
C HIS A 454 -0.70 19.11 10.55
N ASN A 455 -1.63 18.99 11.49
CA ASN A 455 -2.75 18.05 11.43
C ASN A 455 -3.89 18.47 10.49
N VAL A 456 -3.72 19.53 9.69
CA VAL A 456 -4.71 19.97 8.70
C VAL A 456 -4.09 19.95 7.31
N TRP A 457 -4.59 19.06 6.45
CA TRP A 457 -4.08 18.84 5.10
C TRP A 457 -5.09 19.32 4.06
N THR A 458 -4.80 20.47 3.46
CA THR A 458 -5.67 21.12 2.46
C THR A 458 -5.29 20.76 1.02
N ASP A 459 -4.13 20.13 0.83
CA ASP A 459 -3.49 19.85 -0.46
C ASP A 459 -3.68 18.39 -0.94
N THR A 460 -4.52 17.64 -0.23
CA THR A 460 -4.94 16.29 -0.57
C THR A 460 -6.26 16.41 -1.32
N ALA A 461 -6.22 16.40 -2.65
CA ALA A 461 -7.45 16.35 -3.46
C ALA A 461 -7.82 14.88 -3.74
N PRO A 462 -9.11 14.55 -3.97
CA PRO A 462 -9.47 13.23 -4.42
C PRO A 462 -8.77 12.91 -5.75
N PRO A 463 -8.42 11.64 -6.01
CA PRO A 463 -7.86 11.24 -7.30
C PRO A 463 -8.86 11.52 -8.42
N THR A 464 -8.40 12.17 -9.50
CA THR A 464 -9.22 12.50 -10.68
C THR A 464 -9.58 11.27 -11.50
N ASP A 465 -8.66 10.29 -11.61
CA ASP A 465 -8.85 9.05 -12.36
C ASP A 465 -8.84 7.84 -11.41
N LYS A 466 -9.96 7.59 -10.74
CA LYS A 466 -10.12 6.44 -9.84
C LYS A 466 -10.08 5.12 -10.61
N ILE A 467 -9.35 4.13 -10.11
CA ILE A 467 -9.31 2.75 -10.65
C ILE A 467 -10.39 1.89 -9.99
N PHE A 468 -10.77 2.21 -8.75
CA PHE A 468 -11.79 1.54 -7.94
C PHE A 468 -12.84 2.55 -7.43
N VAL A 469 -14.05 2.11 -7.11
CA VAL A 469 -15.16 2.98 -6.66
C VAL A 469 -14.76 3.89 -5.51
N VAL A 470 -14.14 3.32 -4.48
CA VAL A 470 -13.61 4.05 -3.31
C VAL A 470 -12.09 3.93 -3.28
N GLN A 471 -11.41 4.98 -3.75
CA GLN A 471 -9.95 5.02 -3.78
C GLN A 471 -9.44 6.20 -2.98
N THR A 472 -8.68 5.89 -1.92
CA THR A 472 -7.92 6.86 -1.15
C THR A 472 -6.77 7.43 -1.97
N ALA A 473 -6.54 8.74 -1.85
CA ALA A 473 -5.47 9.44 -2.53
C ALA A 473 -4.11 8.96 -2.05
N VAL A 474 -3.24 8.54 -2.98
CA VAL A 474 -1.90 8.01 -2.67
C VAL A 474 -1.09 8.98 -1.79
N LYS A 475 -1.21 10.28 -2.04
CA LYS A 475 -0.52 11.34 -1.27
C LYS A 475 -0.81 11.32 0.23
N VAL A 476 -2.04 10.97 0.62
CA VAL A 476 -2.45 10.87 2.04
C VAL A 476 -1.71 9.71 2.72
N ILE A 477 -1.71 8.56 2.06
CA ILE A 477 -1.05 7.33 2.54
C ILE A 477 0.47 7.52 2.57
N GLU A 478 1.05 8.08 1.51
CA GLU A 478 2.47 8.42 1.45
C GLU A 478 2.89 9.30 2.61
N ARG A 479 2.12 10.36 2.92
CA ARG A 479 2.44 11.26 4.04
C ARG A 479 2.41 10.52 5.39
N CYS A 480 1.38 9.70 5.64
CA CYS A 480 1.29 8.89 6.86
C CYS A 480 2.47 7.91 6.98
N MET A 481 2.73 7.17 5.91
CA MET A 481 3.81 6.19 5.85
C MET A 481 5.19 6.84 6.04
N LEU A 482 5.47 7.96 5.36
CA LEU A 482 6.76 8.65 5.47
C LEU A 482 7.00 9.22 6.86
N MET A 483 5.95 9.63 7.58
CA MET A 483 6.08 10.04 8.98
C MET A 483 6.51 8.89 9.90
N ALA A 484 6.12 7.65 9.61
CA ALA A 484 6.28 6.53 10.54
C ALA A 484 7.25 5.42 10.08
N THR A 485 7.85 5.50 8.88
CA THR A 485 8.65 4.42 8.30
C THR A 485 9.91 4.92 7.61
N ASP A 486 10.95 4.09 7.57
CA ASP A 486 12.13 4.23 6.72
C ASP A 486 12.06 3.24 5.53
N PRO A 487 12.82 3.45 4.45
CA PRO A 487 12.92 2.45 3.37
C PRO A 487 13.33 1.07 3.91
N GLY A 488 12.67 0.01 3.43
CA GLY A 488 12.83 -1.36 3.93
C GLY A 488 11.94 -1.74 5.13
N ASP A 489 11.29 -0.79 5.80
CA ASP A 489 10.32 -1.12 6.84
C ASP A 489 9.08 -1.81 6.27
N LEU A 490 8.39 -2.58 7.12
CA LEU A 490 7.19 -3.34 6.75
C LEU A 490 5.92 -2.52 7.02
N VAL A 491 5.10 -2.36 5.98
CA VAL A 491 3.78 -1.72 6.02
C VAL A 491 2.69 -2.76 5.82
N LEU A 492 1.62 -2.70 6.62
CA LEU A 492 0.46 -3.57 6.50
C LEU A 492 -0.80 -2.75 6.19
N ASP A 493 -1.58 -3.22 5.22
CA ASP A 493 -2.93 -2.72 4.91
C ASP A 493 -3.94 -3.87 5.01
N PRO A 494 -4.76 -3.93 6.06
CA PRO A 494 -5.72 -5.02 6.26
C PRO A 494 -7.03 -4.85 5.47
N THR A 495 -7.09 -3.85 4.57
CA THR A 495 -8.28 -3.45 3.81
C THR A 495 -8.04 -3.17 2.33
N CYS A 496 -6.81 -3.34 1.83
CA CYS A 496 -6.33 -3.25 0.43
C CYS A 496 -7.08 -2.33 -0.54
N GLY A 497 -8.32 -2.69 -0.91
CA GLY A 497 -9.14 -2.02 -1.89
C GLY A 497 -8.43 -1.95 -3.24
N SER A 498 -8.18 -0.73 -3.72
CA SER A 498 -7.45 -0.50 -4.98
C SER A 498 -5.93 -0.74 -4.91
N GLY A 499 -5.40 -1.21 -3.78
CA GLY A 499 -3.97 -1.40 -3.55
C GLY A 499 -3.18 -0.09 -3.44
N SER A 500 -3.81 1.01 -2.98
CA SER A 500 -3.15 2.32 -2.88
C SER A 500 -2.01 2.31 -1.84
N THR A 501 -2.14 1.59 -0.74
CA THR A 501 -1.07 1.47 0.28
C THR A 501 0.11 0.67 -0.24
N ALA A 502 -0.15 -0.49 -0.87
CA ALA A 502 0.89 -1.28 -1.52
C ALA A 502 1.64 -0.47 -2.60
N PHE A 503 0.91 0.29 -3.42
CA PHE A 503 1.50 1.18 -4.43
C PHE A 503 2.38 2.26 -3.79
N ALA A 504 1.92 2.92 -2.73
CA ALA A 504 2.69 3.93 -2.01
C ALA A 504 3.96 3.33 -1.36
N ALA A 505 3.81 2.20 -0.69
CA ALA A 505 4.91 1.48 -0.05
C ALA A 505 5.97 1.05 -1.08
N GLU A 506 5.56 0.44 -2.18
CA GLU A 506 6.43 0.08 -3.30
C GLU A 506 7.11 1.33 -3.89
N HIS A 507 6.36 2.42 -4.09
CA HIS A 507 6.89 3.69 -4.61
C HIS A 507 8.00 4.27 -3.72
N MET A 508 7.85 4.15 -2.41
CA MET A 508 8.83 4.66 -1.47
C MET A 508 9.82 3.57 -0.98
N GLY A 509 9.83 2.37 -1.57
CA GLY A 509 10.80 1.32 -1.25
C GLY A 509 10.60 0.67 0.13
N ARG A 510 9.36 0.52 0.57
CA ARG A 510 8.97 -0.23 1.78
C ARG A 510 8.48 -1.63 1.38
N ARG A 511 8.62 -2.57 2.30
CA ARG A 511 7.98 -3.89 2.21
C ARG A 511 6.51 -3.74 2.53
N TRP A 512 5.64 -4.50 1.86
CA TRP A 512 4.20 -4.41 2.09
C TRP A 512 3.49 -5.76 2.13
N ILE A 513 2.46 -5.82 2.98
CA ILE A 513 1.43 -6.85 3.01
C ILE A 513 0.08 -6.14 2.87
N THR A 514 -0.76 -6.61 1.96
CA THR A 514 -2.11 -6.08 1.77
C THR A 514 -3.13 -7.22 1.79
N ILE A 515 -4.25 -7.02 2.46
CA ILE A 515 -5.27 -8.05 2.69
C ILE A 515 -6.63 -7.51 2.24
N ASP A 516 -7.38 -8.32 1.50
CA ASP A 516 -8.79 -8.05 1.23
C ASP A 516 -9.59 -9.35 1.20
N THR A 517 -10.87 -9.23 1.50
CA THR A 517 -11.85 -10.29 1.22
C THR A 517 -12.28 -10.31 -0.24
N SER A 518 -11.94 -9.29 -1.02
CA SER A 518 -12.39 -9.12 -2.41
C SER A 518 -11.41 -9.55 -3.48
N ARG A 519 -11.84 -10.55 -4.26
CA ARG A 519 -11.11 -10.99 -5.46
C ARG A 519 -11.04 -9.89 -6.51
N VAL A 520 -12.12 -9.12 -6.68
CA VAL A 520 -12.13 -7.96 -7.60
C VAL A 520 -11.10 -6.91 -7.17
N ALA A 521 -11.04 -6.57 -5.87
CA ALA A 521 -10.08 -5.63 -5.34
C ALA A 521 -8.64 -6.11 -5.57
N LEU A 522 -8.35 -7.37 -5.24
CA LEU A 522 -7.05 -7.99 -5.46
C LEU A 522 -6.66 -8.04 -6.94
N ALA A 523 -7.58 -8.42 -7.84
CA ALA A 523 -7.31 -8.48 -9.27
C ALA A 523 -6.94 -7.09 -9.84
N LEU A 524 -7.63 -6.03 -9.39
CA LEU A 524 -7.33 -4.65 -9.76
C LEU A 524 -5.98 -4.18 -9.18
N ALA A 525 -5.75 -4.44 -7.89
CA ALA A 525 -4.50 -4.09 -7.20
C ALA A 525 -3.30 -4.83 -7.82
N ARG A 526 -3.43 -6.12 -8.13
CA ARG A 526 -2.42 -6.94 -8.82
C ARG A 526 -2.06 -6.33 -10.17
N THR A 527 -3.07 -6.08 -11.01
CA THR A 527 -2.86 -5.49 -12.34
C THR A 527 -2.17 -4.12 -12.23
N ARG A 528 -2.60 -3.28 -11.28
CA ARG A 528 -2.02 -1.97 -11.01
C ARG A 528 -0.55 -2.06 -10.61
N LEU A 529 -0.16 -2.99 -9.74
CA LEU A 529 1.21 -3.14 -9.27
C LEU A 529 2.12 -3.75 -10.35
N MET A 530 1.61 -4.71 -11.14
CA MET A 530 2.37 -5.31 -12.25
C MET A 530 2.74 -4.29 -13.33
N SER A 531 1.85 -3.35 -13.63
CA SER A 531 2.05 -2.36 -14.69
C SER A 531 2.55 -1.00 -14.19
N ALA A 532 2.74 -0.86 -12.87
CA ALA A 532 3.18 0.39 -12.27
C ALA A 532 4.62 0.74 -12.68
N ARG A 533 4.82 2.05 -12.91
CA ARG A 533 6.14 2.64 -13.10
C ARG A 533 6.51 3.46 -11.87
N TYR A 534 7.70 3.22 -11.35
CA TYR A 534 8.28 3.99 -10.26
C TYR A 534 9.59 4.67 -10.70
N PRO A 535 9.93 5.84 -10.11
CA PRO A 535 11.27 6.40 -10.21
C PRO A 535 12.31 5.50 -9.52
N TRP A 536 13.51 5.43 -10.08
CA TRP A 536 14.66 4.86 -9.39
C TRP A 536 15.30 5.93 -8.52
N TYR A 537 15.19 5.80 -7.20
CA TYR A 537 15.85 6.71 -6.25
C TYR A 537 17.28 6.27 -5.97
N LEU A 538 18.18 7.24 -5.84
CA LEU A 538 19.57 6.97 -5.48
C LEU A 538 19.62 6.44 -4.04
N LEU A 539 20.10 5.21 -3.87
CA LEU A 539 20.32 4.61 -2.55
C LEU A 539 21.48 5.35 -1.87
N ALA A 540 21.33 5.68 -0.59
CA ALA A 540 22.40 6.32 0.17
C ALA A 540 23.68 5.46 0.19
N ASP A 541 23.52 4.14 0.17
CA ASP A 541 24.61 3.16 0.09
C ASP A 541 24.81 2.60 -1.33
N SER A 542 24.71 3.44 -2.37
CA SER A 542 25.26 3.13 -3.70
C SER A 542 26.43 4.03 -4.06
N LEU A 543 27.18 3.67 -5.11
CA LEU A 543 28.28 4.51 -5.61
C LEU A 543 27.77 5.89 -6.05
N GLU A 544 26.67 5.92 -6.80
CA GLU A 544 26.04 7.15 -7.28
C GLU A 544 25.48 7.97 -6.10
N GLY A 545 24.86 7.31 -5.11
CA GLY A 545 24.33 7.96 -3.93
C GLY A 545 25.40 8.58 -3.04
N LYS A 546 26.49 7.85 -2.73
CA LYS A 546 27.63 8.38 -1.97
C LYS A 546 28.28 9.57 -2.66
N ARG A 547 28.39 9.53 -4.00
CA ARG A 547 28.86 10.69 -4.79
C ARG A 547 27.91 11.87 -4.69
N LYS A 548 26.60 11.63 -4.77
CA LYS A 548 25.61 12.70 -4.70
C LYS A 548 25.53 13.34 -3.31
N GLU A 549 25.56 12.54 -2.25
CA GLU A 549 25.65 13.03 -0.87
C GLU A 549 26.92 13.87 -0.64
N ALA A 550 28.05 13.40 -1.16
CA ALA A 550 29.33 14.12 -1.08
C ALA A 550 29.29 15.48 -1.81
N GLU A 551 28.71 15.51 -3.02
CA GLU A 551 28.47 16.73 -3.79
C GLU A 551 27.59 17.71 -3.00
N LEU A 552 26.46 17.24 -2.47
CA LEU A 552 25.56 18.06 -1.67
C LEU A 552 26.26 18.59 -0.43
N ALA A 553 27.00 17.73 0.29
CA ALA A 553 27.74 18.07 1.50
C ALA A 553 28.98 18.94 1.28
N GLY A 554 29.47 19.07 0.04
CA GLY A 554 30.75 19.71 -0.25
C GLY A 554 31.93 18.97 0.39
N LYS A 555 31.82 17.65 0.57
CA LYS A 555 32.84 16.78 1.19
C LYS A 555 33.29 15.71 0.20
N LEU A 556 34.39 15.04 0.50
CA LEU A 556 34.79 13.86 -0.27
C LEU A 556 33.83 12.68 0.00
N PRO A 557 33.56 11.83 -1.00
CA PRO A 557 32.75 10.63 -0.80
C PRO A 557 33.33 9.73 0.28
N ASN A 558 32.44 9.17 1.11
CA ASN A 558 32.83 8.18 2.11
C ASN A 558 33.35 6.90 1.42
N GLU A 559 34.51 6.40 1.86
CA GLU A 559 35.16 5.19 1.34
C GLU A 559 34.62 3.89 1.96
N ALA A 560 33.60 3.95 2.83
CA ALA A 560 32.96 2.77 3.38
C ALA A 560 32.49 1.80 2.28
N PRO A 561 32.59 0.47 2.50
CA PRO A 561 32.16 -0.52 1.52
C PRO A 561 30.69 -0.33 1.12
N ILE A 562 30.37 -0.60 -0.14
CA ILE A 562 29.05 -0.43 -0.75
C ILE A 562 28.32 -1.78 -0.72
N GLN A 563 27.14 -1.83 -0.11
CA GLN A 563 26.29 -3.02 -0.06
C GLN A 563 24.97 -2.84 -0.83
N ASN A 564 24.67 -1.62 -1.31
CA ASN A 564 23.39 -1.27 -1.93
C ASN A 564 22.18 -1.57 -1.01
N ASN A 565 22.37 -1.42 0.30
CA ASN A 565 21.33 -1.77 1.26
C ASN A 565 20.28 -0.66 1.35
N ILE A 566 19.04 -0.98 0.95
CA ILE A 566 17.91 -0.05 0.98
C ILE A 566 17.63 0.51 2.38
N ARG A 567 17.94 -0.22 3.45
CA ARG A 567 17.74 0.24 4.84
C ARG A 567 18.61 1.45 5.22
N GLN A 568 19.66 1.74 4.46
CA GLN A 568 20.46 2.96 4.63
C GLN A 568 19.73 4.20 4.09
N GLY A 569 18.58 4.01 3.44
CA GLY A 569 17.73 5.07 2.92
C GLY A 569 18.12 5.53 1.52
N PHE A 570 17.52 6.64 1.11
CA PHE A 570 17.84 7.31 -0.15
C PHE A 570 18.66 8.58 0.10
N VAL A 571 19.20 9.15 -0.97
CA VAL A 571 19.71 10.52 -0.97
C VAL A 571 18.52 11.47 -1.11
N TYR A 572 18.33 12.37 -0.15
CA TYR A 572 17.18 13.28 -0.11
C TYR A 572 17.58 14.73 -0.41
N GLU A 573 16.66 15.49 -0.99
CA GLU A 573 16.76 16.96 -1.00
C GLU A 573 16.82 17.45 0.45
N ARG A 574 17.69 18.43 0.70
CA ARG A 574 17.90 19.00 2.03
C ARG A 574 17.80 20.51 1.97
N VAL A 575 17.16 21.09 2.98
CA VAL A 575 16.97 22.54 3.10
C VAL A 575 17.70 23.07 4.32
N PRO A 576 18.38 24.21 4.23
CA PRO A 576 19.04 24.80 5.38
C PRO A 576 18.00 25.27 6.40
N HIS A 577 18.37 25.20 7.67
CA HIS A 577 17.64 25.76 8.79
C HIS A 577 18.56 26.74 9.52
N ILE A 578 18.70 27.95 8.96
CA ILE A 578 19.53 29.01 9.51
C ILE A 578 18.77 29.68 10.66
N THR A 579 19.27 29.50 11.88
CA THR A 579 18.71 30.12 13.09
C THR A 579 19.62 31.23 13.60
N VAL A 580 19.09 32.10 14.46
CA VAL A 580 19.92 33.11 15.16
C VAL A 580 21.12 32.43 15.86
N LYS A 581 20.89 31.24 16.44
CA LYS A 581 21.91 30.44 17.13
C LYS A 581 23.01 29.95 16.19
N SER A 582 22.68 29.49 14.98
CA SER A 582 23.70 29.01 14.03
C SER A 582 24.64 30.13 13.59
N ILE A 583 24.15 31.37 13.50
CA ILE A 583 24.96 32.54 13.18
C ILE A 583 25.79 32.99 14.39
N THR A 584 25.18 33.10 15.57
CA THR A 584 25.87 33.62 16.76
C THR A 584 26.97 32.70 17.28
N ASN A 585 26.91 31.40 16.96
CA ASN A 585 27.91 30.42 17.37
C ASN A 585 28.99 30.18 16.30
N ASN A 586 28.83 30.73 15.09
CA ASN A 586 29.79 30.53 14.00
C ASN A 586 30.99 31.47 14.16
N THR A 587 32.11 30.94 14.64
CA THR A 587 33.38 31.68 14.80
C THR A 587 34.08 31.97 13.47
N GLU A 588 33.76 31.25 12.38
CA GLU A 588 34.35 31.56 11.06
C GLU A 588 33.96 32.96 10.58
N ILE A 589 32.81 33.50 11.02
CA ILE A 589 32.39 34.87 10.70
C ILE A 589 33.43 35.87 11.16
N ASP A 590 34.01 35.66 12.35
CA ASP A 590 35.06 36.53 12.89
C ASP A 590 36.33 36.43 12.03
N ILE A 591 36.74 35.21 11.66
CA ILE A 591 37.92 34.95 10.83
C ILE A 591 37.77 35.57 9.43
N ILE A 592 36.63 35.37 8.79
CA ILE A 592 36.34 35.93 7.46
C ILE A 592 36.31 37.46 7.55
N TRP A 593 35.70 38.02 8.59
CA TRP A 593 35.69 39.45 8.79
C TRP A 593 37.10 40.02 8.86
N ASP A 594 37.94 39.44 9.72
CA ASP A 594 39.32 39.87 9.96
C ASP A 594 40.21 39.68 8.71
N LYS A 595 39.99 38.62 7.92
CA LYS A 595 40.66 38.38 6.64
C LYS A 595 40.43 39.51 5.63
N TRP A 596 39.22 40.07 5.57
CA TRP A 596 38.87 41.10 4.59
C TRP A 596 39.17 42.53 5.05
N GLN A 597 39.36 42.75 6.35
CA GLN A 597 39.63 44.09 6.89
C GLN A 597 40.87 44.78 6.30
N PRO A 598 42.03 44.10 6.14
CA PRO A 598 43.22 44.69 5.51
C PRO A 598 43.02 45.17 4.07
N ARG A 599 41.97 44.71 3.39
CA ARG A 599 41.62 45.16 2.03
C ARG A 599 40.62 46.32 2.04
N LEU A 600 39.67 46.32 2.96
CA LEU A 600 38.59 47.31 3.01
C LEU A 600 39.04 48.63 3.67
N GLU A 601 39.87 48.56 4.71
CA GLU A 601 40.32 49.76 5.44
C GLU A 601 41.15 50.73 4.56
N PRO A 602 42.14 50.28 3.77
CA PRO A 602 42.89 51.19 2.90
C PRO A 602 42.02 51.84 1.83
N LEU A 603 41.11 51.06 1.21
CA LEU A 603 40.17 51.57 0.21
C LEU A 603 39.21 52.61 0.81
N ARG A 604 38.78 52.42 2.06
CA ARG A 604 37.97 53.40 2.79
C ARG A 604 38.78 54.67 3.08
N ALA A 605 40.00 54.54 3.58
CA ALA A 605 40.86 55.67 3.88
C ALA A 605 41.18 56.49 2.63
N GLU A 606 41.45 55.82 1.50
CA GLU A 606 41.65 56.46 0.20
C GLU A 606 40.38 57.19 -0.27
N LEU A 607 39.21 56.55 -0.15
CA LEU A 607 37.93 57.19 -0.51
C LEU A 607 37.65 58.44 0.35
N ASN A 608 37.89 58.36 1.66
CA ASN A 608 37.74 59.48 2.58
C ASN A 608 38.73 60.61 2.26
N GLN A 609 39.99 60.27 1.97
CA GLN A 609 41.01 61.25 1.59
C GLN A 609 40.67 61.98 0.28
N ILE A 610 40.20 61.26 -0.75
CA ILE A 610 39.88 61.86 -2.05
C ILE A 610 38.59 62.69 -1.99
N THR A 611 37.62 62.28 -1.17
CA THR A 611 36.33 62.99 -1.06
C THR A 611 36.30 64.07 0.01
N GLY A 612 37.30 64.12 0.90
CA GLY A 612 37.36 65.05 2.04
C GLY A 612 36.35 64.72 3.15
N ASN A 613 35.81 63.51 3.17
CA ASN A 613 34.86 63.04 4.20
C ASN A 613 35.58 62.14 5.22
N ASP A 614 34.89 61.81 6.30
CA ASP A 614 35.33 60.83 7.31
C ASP A 614 34.26 59.74 7.50
N TRP A 615 33.87 59.11 6.39
CA TRP A 615 32.80 58.11 6.41
C TRP A 615 33.21 56.83 7.13
N GLN A 616 32.33 56.37 8.01
CA GLN A 616 32.36 55.00 8.52
C GLN A 616 31.84 54.01 7.48
N GLU A 617 32.12 52.71 7.67
CA GLU A 617 31.73 51.64 6.73
C GLU A 617 30.23 51.72 6.34
N TRP A 618 29.35 52.07 7.27
CA TRP A 618 27.91 52.16 7.03
C TRP A 618 27.44 53.50 6.43
N GLU A 619 28.32 54.50 6.31
CA GLU A 619 28.02 55.84 5.80
C GLU A 619 28.41 56.03 4.33
N ILE A 620 29.21 55.13 3.78
CA ILE A 620 29.62 55.18 2.36
C ILE A 620 28.37 55.06 1.46
N PRO A 621 28.14 56.01 0.53
CA PRO A 621 27.00 55.96 -0.38
C PRO A 621 26.96 54.65 -1.19
N ARG A 622 25.76 54.14 -1.46
CA ARG A 622 25.59 52.90 -2.26
C ARG A 622 25.89 53.14 -3.74
N GLU A 623 25.40 54.24 -4.27
CA GLU A 623 25.70 54.70 -5.63
C GLU A 623 26.77 55.78 -5.59
N ALA A 624 27.56 55.89 -6.66
CA ALA A 624 28.50 56.99 -6.81
C ALA A 624 27.73 58.32 -6.90
N LEU A 625 28.15 59.33 -6.13
CA LEU A 625 27.48 60.63 -6.13
C LEU A 625 27.72 61.38 -7.46
N ALA A 626 26.72 62.15 -7.89
CA ALA A 626 26.81 62.97 -9.08
C ALA A 626 27.98 63.96 -8.96
N GLY A 627 28.89 63.96 -9.95
CA GLY A 627 30.07 64.84 -9.99
C GLY A 627 31.38 64.21 -9.52
N TRP A 628 31.39 62.94 -9.09
CA TRP A 628 32.63 62.23 -8.79
C TRP A 628 33.49 61.99 -10.03
N SER A 629 34.80 62.17 -9.90
CA SER A 629 35.76 61.83 -10.96
C SER A 629 35.87 60.32 -11.14
N SER A 630 36.32 59.88 -12.33
CA SER A 630 36.46 58.45 -12.65
C SER A 630 37.33 57.68 -11.64
N ASN A 631 38.31 58.34 -11.04
CA ASN A 631 39.15 57.75 -9.99
C ASN A 631 38.35 57.45 -8.72
N VAL A 632 37.53 58.40 -8.23
CA VAL A 632 36.69 58.20 -7.04
C VAL A 632 35.69 57.07 -7.26
N VAL A 633 35.07 57.03 -8.44
CA VAL A 633 34.13 55.98 -8.83
C VAL A 633 34.83 54.61 -8.84
N GLY A 634 36.09 54.55 -9.30
CA GLY A 634 36.89 53.32 -9.30
C GLY A 634 37.15 52.78 -7.90
N VAL A 635 37.61 53.64 -6.97
CA VAL A 635 37.89 53.26 -5.56
C VAL A 635 36.60 52.87 -4.84
N HIS A 636 35.52 53.63 -5.03
CA HIS A 636 34.20 53.34 -4.46
C HIS A 636 33.66 51.98 -4.92
N LYS A 637 33.73 51.71 -6.22
CA LYS A 637 33.33 50.41 -6.78
C LYS A 637 34.17 49.27 -6.20
N ALA A 638 35.50 49.44 -6.16
CA ALA A 638 36.40 48.42 -5.62
C ALA A 638 36.11 48.11 -4.14
N TRP A 639 35.74 49.14 -3.36
CA TRP A 639 35.35 48.98 -1.97
C TRP A 639 34.04 48.18 -1.84
N TRP A 640 33.00 48.53 -2.60
CA TRP A 640 31.73 47.79 -2.59
C TRP A 640 31.86 46.36 -3.10
N ASP A 641 32.63 46.13 -4.18
CA ASP A 641 32.91 44.80 -4.70
C ASP A 641 33.58 43.93 -3.62
N ALA A 642 34.56 44.47 -2.89
CA ALA A 642 35.20 43.78 -1.77
C ALA A 642 34.24 43.53 -0.59
N ARG A 643 33.37 44.49 -0.28
CA ARG A 643 32.40 44.38 0.82
C ARG A 643 31.31 43.33 0.52
N ILE A 644 30.84 43.27 -0.72
CA ILE A 644 29.89 42.27 -1.21
C ILE A 644 30.56 40.89 -1.25
N ALA A 645 31.82 40.79 -1.69
CA ALA A 645 32.57 39.53 -1.66
C ALA A 645 32.74 39.00 -0.23
N ARG A 646 33.07 39.86 0.74
CA ARG A 646 33.10 39.51 2.17
C ARG A 646 31.75 38.96 2.63
N GLN A 647 30.65 39.65 2.29
CA GLN A 647 29.31 39.23 2.69
C GLN A 647 28.94 37.87 2.11
N ARG A 648 29.27 37.62 0.83
CA ARG A 648 29.06 36.32 0.17
C ARG A 648 29.84 35.20 0.85
N GLU A 649 31.09 35.46 1.27
CA GLU A 649 31.89 34.47 2.01
C GLU A 649 31.29 34.17 3.40
N ILE A 650 30.78 35.20 4.10
CA ILE A 650 30.07 35.03 5.39
C ILE A 650 28.77 34.25 5.21
N ASP A 651 27.93 34.61 4.23
CA ASP A 651 26.67 33.91 3.96
C ASP A 651 26.91 32.43 3.57
N ALA A 652 27.97 32.15 2.81
CA ALA A 652 28.40 30.78 2.50
C ALA A 652 28.85 30.02 3.76
N SER A 653 29.57 30.66 4.69
CA SER A 653 29.94 30.05 5.97
C SER A 653 28.70 29.78 6.84
N ILE A 654 27.75 30.71 6.90
CA ILE A 654 26.46 30.51 7.61
C ILE A 654 25.70 29.32 7.02
N ALA A 655 25.61 29.22 5.70
CA ALA A 655 24.94 28.11 5.02
C ALA A 655 25.63 26.76 5.30
N ARG A 656 26.97 26.73 5.36
CA ARG A 656 27.73 25.50 5.71
C ARG A 656 27.57 25.10 7.18
N ALA A 657 27.46 26.07 8.08
CA ALA A 657 27.31 25.85 9.52
C ALA A 657 25.86 25.59 9.95
N ALA A 658 24.89 25.76 9.05
CA ALA A 658 23.49 25.55 9.33
C ALA A 658 23.15 24.06 9.47
N ASP A 659 22.24 23.77 10.39
CA ASP A 659 21.55 22.48 10.40
C ASP A 659 20.72 22.34 9.11
N VAL A 660 20.49 21.11 8.68
CA VAL A 660 19.68 20.82 7.49
C VAL A 660 18.48 19.95 7.85
N GLU A 661 17.34 20.25 7.25
CA GLU A 661 16.17 19.37 7.29
C GLU A 661 16.15 18.52 6.03
N TYR A 662 15.82 17.24 6.19
CA TYR A 662 15.67 16.29 5.08
C TYR A 662 14.23 16.29 4.58
N LEU A 663 14.05 16.38 3.27
CA LEU A 663 12.75 16.26 2.62
C LEU A 663 12.53 14.80 2.21
N TYR A 664 11.95 14.00 3.11
CA TYR A 664 11.79 12.55 2.93
C TYR A 664 10.85 12.15 1.77
N ASP A 665 10.00 13.07 1.31
CA ASP A 665 9.16 12.97 0.11
C ASP A 665 9.90 13.33 -1.19
N LYS A 666 11.12 13.85 -1.11
CA LYS A 666 11.93 14.29 -2.26
C LYS A 666 13.30 13.60 -2.34
N PRO A 667 13.34 12.27 -2.51
CA PRO A 667 14.57 11.58 -2.87
C PRO A 667 15.02 11.94 -4.29
N TYR A 668 16.34 12.00 -4.52
CA TYR A 668 16.91 12.21 -5.84
C TYR A 668 16.71 10.98 -6.72
N ALA A 669 16.15 11.18 -7.91
CA ALA A 669 15.92 10.13 -8.89
C ALA A 669 17.02 10.08 -9.97
N ASP A 670 17.37 8.87 -10.42
CA ASP A 670 18.17 8.65 -11.62
C ASP A 670 17.27 8.71 -12.86
N PRO A 671 17.42 9.69 -13.76
CA PRO A 671 16.59 9.81 -14.95
C PRO A 671 16.85 8.72 -16.01
N ASN A 672 17.97 7.99 -15.90
CA ASN A 672 18.37 6.94 -16.83
C ASN A 672 17.87 5.55 -16.40
N ARG A 673 17.32 5.42 -15.19
CA ARG A 673 16.78 4.16 -14.67
C ARG A 673 15.28 4.29 -14.40
N ILE A 674 14.54 3.25 -14.75
CA ILE A 674 13.12 3.10 -14.42
C ILE A 674 12.99 1.92 -13.46
N ARG A 675 12.13 2.06 -12.46
CA ARG A 675 11.81 0.97 -11.54
C ARG A 675 10.43 0.41 -11.84
N VAL A 676 10.31 -0.92 -11.83
CA VAL A 676 9.03 -1.64 -11.75
C VAL A 676 8.88 -2.25 -10.36
N ALA A 677 7.68 -2.73 -10.01
CA ALA A 677 7.48 -3.37 -8.71
C ALA A 677 8.44 -4.57 -8.54
N GLY A 678 8.95 -4.74 -7.32
CA GLY A 678 9.69 -5.93 -6.91
C GLY A 678 8.82 -7.20 -6.96
N PRO A 679 9.41 -8.37 -6.68
CA PRO A 679 8.68 -9.63 -6.64
C PRO A 679 7.59 -9.60 -5.56
N PHE A 680 6.41 -10.10 -5.90
CA PHE A 680 5.31 -10.24 -4.95
C PHE A 680 4.52 -11.52 -5.19
N THR A 681 3.76 -11.91 -4.17
CA THR A 681 2.98 -13.16 -4.13
C THR A 681 1.50 -12.84 -3.98
N VAL A 682 0.66 -13.68 -4.60
CA VAL A 682 -0.79 -13.71 -4.35
C VAL A 682 -1.06 -14.96 -3.52
N GLU A 683 -1.75 -14.78 -2.41
CA GLU A 683 -1.95 -15.80 -1.38
C GLU A 683 -3.41 -15.88 -0.98
N SER A 684 -3.84 -17.00 -0.40
CA SER A 684 -5.23 -17.21 0.00
C SER A 684 -5.31 -18.12 1.24
N LEU A 685 -6.34 -17.90 2.07
CA LEU A 685 -6.73 -18.85 3.12
C LEU A 685 -7.38 -20.13 2.56
N SER A 686 -7.99 -20.03 1.37
CA SER A 686 -8.68 -21.14 0.69
C SER A 686 -7.99 -21.41 -0.66
N PRO A 687 -7.23 -22.52 -0.82
CA PRO A 687 -6.47 -22.77 -2.04
C PRO A 687 -7.34 -23.22 -3.22
N HIS A 688 -7.04 -22.74 -4.43
CA HIS A 688 -7.61 -23.27 -5.67
C HIS A 688 -6.69 -24.40 -6.18
N ARG A 689 -7.17 -25.65 -6.05
CA ARG A 689 -6.41 -26.89 -6.26
C ARG A 689 -6.09 -27.18 -7.74
N ILE A 690 -4.89 -27.70 -8.02
CA ILE A 690 -4.63 -28.69 -9.07
C ILE A 690 -3.70 -29.75 -8.49
N VAL A 691 -4.07 -31.03 -8.61
CA VAL A 691 -3.21 -32.17 -8.27
C VAL A 691 -2.91 -32.93 -9.57
N PRO A 692 -1.64 -33.31 -9.82
CA PRO A 692 -1.27 -34.16 -10.94
C PRO A 692 -1.35 -35.65 -10.58
N ALA A 693 -1.77 -36.47 -11.55
CA ALA A 693 -1.86 -37.94 -11.42
C ALA A 693 -0.50 -38.63 -11.21
N ASP A 694 -0.44 -39.51 -10.22
CA ASP A 694 0.63 -40.48 -10.01
C ASP A 694 0.24 -41.88 -10.53
N ALA A 695 1.24 -42.74 -10.75
CA ALA A 695 1.08 -44.09 -11.31
C ALA A 695 0.18 -45.04 -10.47
N ASP A 696 -0.03 -44.76 -9.19
CA ASP A 696 -0.94 -45.51 -8.31
C ASP A 696 -2.43 -45.28 -8.65
N GLU A 697 -2.78 -44.14 -9.28
CA GLU A 697 -4.16 -43.82 -9.65
C GLU A 697 -4.71 -44.77 -10.73
N LEU A 698 -3.84 -45.31 -11.60
CA LEU A 698 -4.21 -46.29 -12.64
C LEU A 698 -4.66 -47.63 -12.05
N ILE A 699 -4.09 -48.04 -10.92
CA ILE A 699 -4.46 -49.29 -10.22
C ILE A 699 -5.82 -49.10 -9.54
N HIS A 700 -6.02 -47.98 -8.84
CA HIS A 700 -7.29 -47.66 -8.18
C HIS A 700 -8.43 -47.37 -9.17
N LEU A 701 -8.14 -46.81 -10.34
CA LEU A 701 -9.10 -46.66 -11.45
C LEU A 701 -9.57 -48.00 -12.01
N ALA A 702 -8.66 -48.97 -12.15
CA ALA A 702 -9.00 -50.32 -12.58
C ALA A 702 -9.87 -51.04 -11.53
N ASP A 703 -9.54 -50.91 -10.25
CA ASP A 703 -10.33 -51.48 -9.16
C ASP A 703 -11.71 -50.84 -9.01
N ALA A 704 -11.85 -49.52 -9.26
CA ALA A 704 -13.16 -48.86 -9.33
C ALA A 704 -13.98 -49.31 -10.56
N ALA A 705 -13.32 -49.48 -11.70
CA ALA A 705 -13.92 -50.05 -12.92
C ALA A 705 -14.30 -51.54 -12.77
N ASP A 706 -13.71 -52.25 -11.80
CA ASP A 706 -14.04 -53.64 -11.42
C ASP A 706 -15.00 -53.74 -10.22
N GLY A 707 -15.25 -52.65 -9.49
CA GLY A 707 -16.22 -52.58 -8.39
C GLY A 707 -15.65 -53.09 -7.07
N LYS A 708 -14.33 -53.02 -6.92
CA LYS A 708 -13.57 -53.51 -5.76
C LYS A 708 -13.23 -52.42 -4.73
N VAL A 709 -13.65 -51.18 -4.98
CA VAL A 709 -13.42 -50.04 -4.08
C VAL A 709 -14.63 -49.89 -3.16
N ALA A 710 -14.41 -50.03 -1.85
CA ALA A 710 -15.43 -49.80 -0.83
C ALA A 710 -15.36 -48.35 -0.30
N ARG A 711 -16.50 -47.82 0.14
CA ARG A 711 -16.56 -46.49 0.79
C ARG A 711 -15.85 -46.51 2.16
N GLU A 712 -14.97 -45.54 2.43
CA GLU A 712 -14.35 -45.37 3.75
C GLU A 712 -15.41 -45.13 4.84
N THR A 713 -15.20 -45.72 6.02
CA THR A 713 -16.15 -45.71 7.15
C THR A 713 -16.51 -44.30 7.63
N GLN A 714 -17.81 -43.99 7.63
CA GLN A 714 -18.40 -42.68 7.94
C GLN A 714 -18.31 -42.29 9.43
N SER A 715 -18.11 -41.00 9.70
CA SER A 715 -18.41 -40.35 10.99
C SER A 715 -19.84 -39.80 11.01
N ASP A 716 -20.46 -39.71 12.20
CA ASP A 716 -21.84 -39.20 12.40
C ASP A 716 -22.07 -37.78 11.82
N SER A 717 -21.01 -36.97 11.66
CA SER A 717 -21.08 -35.61 11.09
C SER A 717 -21.40 -35.57 9.59
N GLN A 718 -21.01 -36.60 8.83
CA GLN A 718 -21.14 -36.62 7.37
C GLN A 718 -22.60 -36.88 6.91
N THR A 719 -23.39 -37.53 7.77
CA THR A 719 -24.82 -37.84 7.52
C THR A 719 -25.70 -36.59 7.67
N ASP A 720 -25.37 -35.69 8.59
CA ASP A 720 -26.04 -34.40 8.76
C ASP A 720 -25.77 -33.46 7.57
N PHE A 721 -24.53 -33.40 7.09
CA PHE A 721 -24.14 -32.62 5.91
C PHE A 721 -24.87 -33.07 4.64
N ALA A 722 -24.92 -34.38 4.35
CA ALA A 722 -25.61 -34.91 3.18
C ALA A 722 -27.12 -34.60 3.20
N THR A 723 -27.73 -34.58 4.39
CA THR A 723 -29.14 -34.22 4.55
C THR A 723 -29.37 -32.73 4.27
N MET A 724 -28.51 -31.84 4.79
CA MET A 724 -28.54 -30.39 4.52
C MET A 724 -28.40 -30.10 3.02
N VAL A 725 -27.44 -30.75 2.35
CA VAL A 725 -27.23 -30.63 0.89
C VAL A 725 -28.50 -30.95 0.10
N LEU A 726 -29.20 -32.04 0.46
CA LEU A 726 -30.42 -32.47 -0.22
C LEU A 726 -31.59 -31.51 0.01
N GLU A 727 -31.75 -30.94 1.21
CA GLU A 727 -32.78 -29.93 1.48
C GLU A 727 -32.57 -28.65 0.67
N HIS A 728 -31.31 -28.22 0.50
CA HIS A 728 -30.98 -27.08 -0.34
C HIS A 728 -31.08 -27.39 -1.84
N LEU A 729 -30.72 -28.58 -2.29
CA LEU A 729 -30.95 -29.01 -3.68
C LEU A 729 -32.44 -29.01 -4.03
N LYS A 730 -33.30 -29.44 -3.10
CA LYS A 730 -34.76 -29.45 -3.28
C LYS A 730 -35.35 -28.04 -3.43
N THR A 731 -34.77 -27.04 -2.76
CA THR A 731 -35.29 -25.66 -2.77
C THR A 731 -34.64 -24.77 -3.81
N ALA A 732 -33.33 -24.92 -4.02
CA ALA A 732 -32.50 -24.10 -4.90
C ALA A 732 -32.23 -24.73 -6.27
N GLY A 733 -32.37 -26.05 -6.47
CA GLY A 733 -32.04 -26.68 -7.75
C GLY A 733 -30.59 -26.43 -8.19
N VAL A 734 -30.25 -26.78 -9.44
CA VAL A 734 -28.90 -26.57 -10.00
C VAL A 734 -28.95 -25.46 -11.03
N HIS A 735 -28.17 -24.38 -10.84
CA HIS A 735 -28.19 -23.18 -11.69
C HIS A 735 -27.01 -23.14 -12.68
N GLN A 736 -27.24 -22.52 -13.84
CA GLN A 736 -26.24 -22.35 -14.90
C GLN A 736 -25.77 -20.89 -15.06
N ILE A 737 -24.71 -20.69 -15.87
CA ILE A 737 -23.99 -19.41 -16.01
C ILE A 737 -24.79 -18.38 -16.84
N GLU A 738 -25.62 -18.80 -17.80
CA GLU A 738 -26.51 -17.89 -18.52
C GLU A 738 -27.77 -17.56 -17.69
N ARG A 739 -28.24 -16.31 -17.81
CA ARG A 739 -29.43 -15.82 -17.10
C ARG A 739 -30.68 -16.56 -17.59
N GLY A 740 -31.10 -17.60 -16.88
CA GLY A 740 -32.43 -18.20 -17.05
C GLY A 740 -32.53 -19.70 -16.80
N ASP A 741 -31.43 -20.46 -16.92
CA ASP A 741 -31.50 -21.93 -16.96
C ASP A 741 -31.18 -22.58 -15.61
N ARG A 742 -32.15 -23.36 -15.10
CA ARG A 742 -32.14 -24.02 -13.79
C ARG A 742 -32.75 -25.42 -13.88
N ILE A 743 -32.05 -26.42 -13.38
CA ILE A 743 -32.62 -27.77 -13.17
C ILE A 743 -33.45 -27.72 -11.88
N GLU A 744 -34.77 -27.78 -12.03
CA GLU A 744 -35.72 -27.91 -10.91
C GLU A 744 -36.16 -29.36 -10.76
N PHE A 745 -35.94 -29.93 -9.57
CA PHE A 745 -36.35 -31.29 -9.26
C PHE A 745 -37.84 -31.34 -8.90
N THR A 746 -38.61 -32.17 -9.59
CA THR A 746 -40.02 -32.48 -9.27
C THR A 746 -40.12 -33.33 -8.00
N SER A 747 -39.13 -34.19 -7.77
CA SER A 747 -38.99 -34.96 -6.53
C SER A 747 -37.52 -35.24 -6.23
N LEU A 748 -37.18 -35.33 -4.94
CA LEU A 748 -35.85 -35.67 -4.45
C LEU A 748 -36.02 -36.58 -3.24
N THR A 749 -35.59 -37.85 -3.35
CA THR A 749 -35.78 -38.89 -2.34
C THR A 749 -34.45 -39.58 -2.02
N PRO A 750 -34.10 -39.82 -0.73
CA PRO A 750 -32.90 -40.56 -0.37
C PRO A 750 -32.86 -41.94 -1.04
N TRP A 751 -31.69 -42.35 -1.51
CA TRP A 751 -31.47 -43.62 -2.19
C TRP A 751 -30.53 -44.49 -1.34
N PRO A 752 -30.82 -45.79 -1.12
CA PRO A 752 -29.96 -46.68 -0.34
C PRO A 752 -28.76 -47.16 -1.18
N GLY A 753 -27.96 -46.21 -1.66
CA GLY A 753 -26.76 -46.45 -2.45
C GLY A 753 -25.48 -46.44 -1.62
N GLU A 754 -24.42 -47.06 -2.14
CA GLU A 754 -23.11 -47.04 -1.49
C GLU A 754 -22.44 -45.67 -1.68
N TYR A 755 -22.52 -45.10 -2.88
CA TYR A 755 -22.06 -43.76 -3.23
C TYR A 755 -23.23 -42.80 -3.53
N ILE A 756 -24.33 -43.29 -4.12
CA ILE A 756 -25.48 -42.44 -4.47
C ILE A 756 -26.32 -42.14 -3.22
N GLY A 757 -26.45 -40.85 -2.89
CA GLY A 757 -27.19 -40.38 -1.71
C GLY A 757 -28.69 -40.15 -1.95
N ALA A 758 -29.09 -39.83 -3.18
CA ALA A 758 -30.51 -39.60 -3.50
C ALA A 758 -30.85 -39.84 -4.98
N GLU A 759 -32.12 -40.14 -5.24
CA GLU A 759 -32.77 -40.06 -6.55
C GLU A 759 -33.48 -38.71 -6.68
N GLY A 760 -33.15 -37.96 -7.73
CA GLY A 760 -33.88 -36.77 -8.17
C GLY A 760 -34.64 -37.04 -9.46
N ARG A 761 -35.87 -36.55 -9.59
CA ARG A 761 -36.59 -36.52 -10.87
C ARG A 761 -36.72 -35.08 -11.34
N PHE A 762 -36.53 -34.85 -12.64
CA PHE A 762 -36.67 -33.53 -13.24
C PHE A 762 -37.23 -33.63 -14.66
N MET A 763 -37.82 -32.54 -15.14
CA MET A 763 -38.37 -32.44 -16.49
C MET A 763 -37.30 -31.90 -17.45
N GLU A 764 -37.07 -32.60 -18.55
CA GLU A 764 -36.25 -32.14 -19.67
C GLU A 764 -37.18 -31.99 -20.89
N GLY A 765 -37.60 -30.75 -21.17
CA GLY A 765 -38.69 -30.49 -22.11
C GLY A 765 -40.01 -31.11 -21.65
N GLU A 766 -40.54 -32.07 -22.41
CA GLU A 766 -41.75 -32.84 -22.08
C GLU A 766 -41.46 -34.22 -21.46
N THR A 767 -40.19 -34.61 -21.30
CA THR A 767 -39.79 -35.95 -20.84
C THR A 767 -39.28 -35.90 -19.41
N GLU A 768 -39.77 -36.79 -18.53
CA GLU A 768 -39.28 -36.93 -17.16
C GLU A 768 -38.02 -37.82 -17.13
N ARG A 769 -36.94 -37.33 -16.50
CA ARG A 769 -35.67 -38.05 -16.35
C ARG A 769 -35.30 -38.28 -14.88
N ARG A 770 -34.54 -39.35 -14.62
CA ARG A 770 -34.02 -39.74 -13.30
C ARG A 770 -32.55 -39.35 -13.15
N ALA A 771 -32.25 -38.48 -12.19
CA ALA A 771 -30.90 -38.10 -11.78
C ALA A 771 -30.47 -38.87 -10.53
N ALA A 772 -29.29 -39.49 -10.57
CA ALA A 772 -28.58 -39.94 -9.38
C ALA A 772 -27.84 -38.75 -8.76
N ILE A 773 -27.95 -38.55 -7.45
CA ILE A 773 -27.24 -37.48 -6.73
C ILE A 773 -26.10 -38.08 -5.92
N PHE A 774 -24.88 -37.70 -6.28
CA PHE A 774 -23.67 -38.02 -5.52
C PHE A 774 -23.24 -36.79 -4.72
N ILE A 775 -22.97 -36.97 -3.43
CA ILE A 775 -22.57 -35.90 -2.50
C ILE A 775 -21.12 -36.16 -2.09
N GLY A 776 -20.24 -35.27 -2.49
CA GLY A 776 -18.83 -35.28 -2.12
C GLY A 776 -18.60 -35.00 -0.63
N PRO A 777 -17.35 -35.18 -0.16
CA PRO A 777 -17.01 -34.89 1.23
C PRO A 777 -17.24 -33.42 1.59
N GLU A 778 -17.61 -33.17 2.85
CA GLU A 778 -17.82 -31.83 3.42
C GLU A 778 -16.55 -30.98 3.37
N PHE A 779 -15.42 -31.59 3.76
CA PHE A 779 -14.09 -31.01 3.66
C PHE A 779 -13.25 -31.93 2.75
N GLY A 780 -12.97 -31.50 1.52
CA GLY A 780 -12.18 -32.27 0.56
C GLY A 780 -12.65 -32.13 -0.87
N THR A 781 -12.00 -32.87 -1.78
CA THR A 781 -12.37 -32.91 -3.21
C THR A 781 -12.85 -34.29 -3.61
N VAL A 782 -13.80 -34.33 -4.55
CA VAL A 782 -14.19 -35.58 -5.17
C VAL A 782 -13.12 -36.04 -6.14
N SER A 783 -12.64 -37.27 -5.96
CA SER A 783 -11.65 -37.86 -6.85
C SER A 783 -12.23 -38.54 -8.08
N ARG A 784 -11.44 -38.76 -9.14
CA ARG A 784 -11.92 -39.50 -10.33
C ARG A 784 -12.38 -40.90 -9.97
N VAL A 785 -11.68 -41.56 -9.04
CA VAL A 785 -12.01 -42.91 -8.55
C VAL A 785 -13.39 -42.93 -7.91
N GLN A 786 -13.66 -41.98 -6.99
CA GLN A 786 -14.96 -41.83 -6.33
C GLN A 786 -16.08 -41.51 -7.32
N LEU A 787 -15.82 -40.60 -8.26
CA LEU A 787 -16.79 -40.19 -9.26
C LEU A 787 -17.11 -41.33 -10.24
N THR A 788 -16.11 -42.14 -10.61
CA THR A 788 -16.27 -43.30 -11.49
C THR A 788 -17.07 -44.41 -10.81
N ALA A 789 -16.80 -44.67 -9.52
CA ALA A 789 -17.58 -45.62 -8.72
C ALA A 789 -19.06 -45.19 -8.60
N ALA A 790 -19.30 -43.91 -8.29
CA ALA A 790 -20.65 -43.35 -8.24
C ALA A 790 -21.37 -43.41 -9.60
N ALA A 791 -20.68 -43.09 -10.70
CA ALA A 791 -21.24 -43.15 -12.05
C ALA A 791 -21.57 -44.58 -12.48
N ARG A 792 -20.77 -45.56 -12.07
CA ARG A 792 -21.06 -46.97 -12.31
C ARG A 792 -22.30 -47.43 -11.54
N GLU A 793 -22.39 -47.13 -10.25
CA GLU A 793 -23.55 -47.48 -9.43
C GLU A 793 -24.84 -46.86 -10.00
N ALA A 794 -24.76 -45.61 -10.48
CA ALA A 794 -25.85 -44.94 -11.16
C ALA A 794 -26.24 -45.62 -12.49
N ALA A 795 -25.27 -46.07 -13.27
CA ALA A 795 -25.52 -46.78 -14.53
C ALA A 795 -26.16 -48.17 -14.30
N GLU A 796 -25.68 -48.93 -13.31
CA GLU A 796 -26.23 -50.24 -12.92
C GLU A 796 -27.67 -50.12 -12.41
N SER A 797 -27.97 -49.01 -11.72
CA SER A 797 -29.30 -48.69 -11.20
C SER A 797 -30.24 -48.00 -12.21
N ARG A 798 -29.81 -47.89 -13.48
CA ARG A 798 -30.57 -47.30 -14.60
C ARG A 798 -31.04 -45.85 -14.35
N PHE A 799 -30.14 -45.00 -13.87
CA PHE A 799 -30.35 -43.55 -13.88
C PHE A 799 -30.03 -42.96 -15.26
N ASP A 800 -30.63 -41.83 -15.60
CA ASP A 800 -30.45 -41.15 -16.90
C ASP A 800 -29.31 -40.14 -16.87
N VAL A 801 -28.95 -39.63 -15.68
CA VAL A 801 -27.84 -38.69 -15.45
C VAL A 801 -27.29 -38.83 -14.04
N LEU A 802 -25.98 -38.63 -13.84
CA LEU A 802 -25.36 -38.45 -12.53
C LEU A 802 -25.12 -36.96 -12.29
N ILE A 803 -25.59 -36.44 -11.16
CA ILE A 803 -25.24 -35.10 -10.66
C ILE A 803 -24.35 -35.28 -9.44
N ALA A 804 -23.07 -35.00 -9.62
CA ALA A 804 -22.09 -34.97 -8.55
C ALA A 804 -22.03 -33.57 -7.95
N CYS A 805 -22.34 -33.45 -6.67
CA CYS A 805 -22.26 -32.22 -5.93
C CYS A 805 -21.01 -32.24 -5.04
N SER A 806 -20.14 -31.23 -5.15
CA SER A 806 -18.96 -31.09 -4.28
C SER A 806 -18.50 -29.65 -4.19
N PHE A 807 -17.86 -29.23 -3.11
CA PHE A 807 -17.18 -27.94 -3.03
C PHE A 807 -15.99 -27.85 -4.00
N ALA A 808 -15.39 -28.99 -4.34
CA ALA A 808 -14.30 -29.09 -5.32
C ALA A 808 -14.18 -30.49 -5.94
N PHE A 809 -13.66 -30.55 -7.16
CA PHE A 809 -13.35 -31.77 -7.91
C PHE A 809 -11.85 -31.77 -8.21
N ASP A 810 -11.21 -32.94 -8.24
CA ASP A 810 -9.86 -33.05 -8.78
C ASP A 810 -9.86 -32.88 -10.33
N ALA A 811 -8.69 -32.70 -10.93
CA ALA A 811 -8.56 -32.44 -12.37
C ALA A 811 -9.08 -33.62 -13.21
N HIS A 812 -8.83 -34.86 -12.77
CA HIS A 812 -9.21 -36.07 -13.50
C HIS A 812 -10.70 -36.42 -13.37
N ALA A 813 -11.32 -36.11 -12.23
CA ALA A 813 -12.77 -36.13 -12.04
C ALA A 813 -13.42 -35.03 -12.89
N SER A 814 -12.75 -33.88 -13.04
CA SER A 814 -13.20 -32.79 -13.90
C SER A 814 -13.17 -33.19 -15.39
N GLU A 815 -12.31 -34.09 -15.82
CA GLU A 815 -12.36 -34.61 -17.20
C GLU A 815 -13.53 -35.59 -17.46
N LEU A 816 -14.11 -36.19 -16.40
CA LEU A 816 -15.17 -37.18 -16.53
C LEU A 816 -16.52 -36.51 -16.80
N SER A 817 -16.87 -36.36 -18.07
CA SER A 817 -18.15 -35.80 -18.53
C SER A 817 -19.23 -36.86 -18.78
N ARG A 818 -18.83 -38.12 -19.05
CA ARG A 818 -19.74 -39.26 -19.27
C ARG A 818 -19.07 -40.56 -18.87
N LEU A 819 -19.86 -41.55 -18.44
CA LEU A 819 -19.43 -42.92 -18.27
C LEU A 819 -20.37 -43.84 -19.08
N GLY A 820 -19.90 -44.33 -20.22
CA GLY A 820 -20.77 -45.05 -21.18
C GLY A 820 -21.89 -44.13 -21.71
N PRO A 821 -23.18 -44.55 -21.66
CA PRO A 821 -24.31 -43.70 -22.06
C PRO A 821 -24.74 -42.70 -20.98
N LEU A 822 -24.22 -42.78 -19.75
CA LEU A 822 -24.62 -41.95 -18.62
C LEU A 822 -23.85 -40.60 -18.62
N PRO A 823 -24.52 -39.44 -18.74
CA PRO A 823 -23.90 -38.14 -18.55
C PRO A 823 -23.57 -37.87 -17.07
N VAL A 824 -22.44 -37.22 -16.81
CA VAL A 824 -21.98 -36.83 -15.47
C VAL A 824 -21.90 -35.31 -15.37
N LEU A 825 -22.77 -34.71 -14.56
CA LEU A 825 -22.85 -33.29 -14.29
C LEU A 825 -22.16 -32.99 -12.96
N LYS A 826 -21.21 -32.07 -12.98
CA LYS A 826 -20.49 -31.61 -11.77
C LYS A 826 -21.07 -30.29 -11.31
N ALA A 827 -21.84 -30.34 -10.22
CA ALA A 827 -22.39 -29.17 -9.57
C ALA A 827 -21.44 -28.73 -8.46
N LYS A 828 -20.78 -27.58 -8.63
CA LYS A 828 -19.96 -27.01 -7.56
C LYS A 828 -20.90 -26.46 -6.49
N MET A 829 -20.79 -27.01 -5.28
CA MET A 829 -21.45 -26.47 -4.11
C MET A 829 -20.79 -25.15 -3.75
N ASN A 830 -21.61 -24.14 -3.51
CA ASN A 830 -21.13 -22.89 -2.97
C ASN A 830 -20.84 -23.08 -1.47
N PRO A 831 -19.67 -22.65 -0.94
CA PRO A 831 -19.38 -22.62 0.50
C PRO A 831 -20.50 -22.04 1.38
N ASP A 832 -21.37 -21.20 0.79
CA ASP A 832 -22.65 -20.72 1.36
C ASP A 832 -23.58 -21.82 1.91
N LEU A 833 -23.44 -23.07 1.47
CA LEU A 833 -24.30 -24.19 1.88
C LEU A 833 -24.27 -24.43 3.40
N HIS A 834 -23.12 -24.20 4.04
CA HIS A 834 -22.97 -24.29 5.49
C HIS A 834 -23.71 -23.18 6.28
N MET A 835 -24.19 -22.15 5.58
CA MET A 835 -24.81 -20.95 6.19
C MET A 835 -26.23 -20.70 5.66
N ALA A 836 -26.82 -21.65 4.95
CA ALA A 836 -28.04 -21.44 4.19
C ALA A 836 -29.32 -21.30 5.05
N ASP A 837 -29.30 -21.75 6.31
CA ASP A 837 -30.36 -21.45 7.30
C ASP A 837 -30.41 -19.97 7.71
N ASP A 838 -29.28 -19.26 7.68
CA ASP A 838 -29.17 -17.82 8.00
C ASP A 838 -29.49 -16.90 6.79
N LEU A 839 -29.56 -17.49 5.57
CA LEU A 839 -29.74 -16.79 4.29
C LEU A 839 -31.20 -16.71 3.80
N LYS A 840 -32.18 -17.23 4.56
CA LYS A 840 -33.61 -17.39 4.17
C LYS A 840 -34.35 -16.13 3.65
N ASN A 841 -33.87 -14.91 3.92
CA ASN A 841 -34.54 -13.65 3.55
C ASN A 841 -33.91 -12.90 2.36
N THR A 842 -32.85 -13.45 1.77
CA THR A 842 -32.24 -12.93 0.54
C THR A 842 -32.70 -13.81 -0.62
N GLY A 843 -33.20 -13.21 -1.70
CA GLY A 843 -33.68 -13.95 -2.87
C GLY A 843 -32.68 -15.03 -3.31
N LYS A 844 -33.21 -16.18 -3.74
CA LYS A 844 -32.52 -17.43 -4.07
C LYS A 844 -31.17 -17.21 -4.78
N GLY A 845 -30.08 -17.11 -4.01
CA GLY A 845 -28.72 -17.09 -4.54
C GLY A 845 -28.34 -18.45 -5.13
N ASN A 846 -27.42 -18.47 -6.09
CA ASN A 846 -26.95 -19.69 -6.77
C ASN A 846 -26.10 -20.55 -5.83
N LEU A 847 -26.74 -21.40 -5.03
CA LEU A 847 -26.07 -22.33 -4.09
C LEU A 847 -25.34 -23.47 -4.81
N PHE A 848 -25.74 -23.79 -6.05
CA PHE A 848 -25.14 -24.83 -6.87
C PHE A 848 -24.94 -24.29 -8.29
N THR A 849 -23.68 -24.17 -8.72
CA THR A 849 -23.31 -23.63 -10.04
C THR A 849 -22.49 -24.65 -10.83
N ILE A 850 -22.82 -24.85 -12.10
CA ILE A 850 -22.03 -25.67 -13.03
C ILE A 850 -20.93 -24.79 -13.63
N PHE A 851 -19.67 -25.21 -13.53
CA PHE A 851 -18.51 -24.49 -14.06
C PHE A 851 -17.92 -25.26 -15.26
N GLY A 852 -17.51 -24.55 -16.32
CA GLY A 852 -16.78 -25.15 -17.43
C GLY A 852 -15.31 -24.76 -17.44
N GLU A 853 -14.49 -25.63 -18.03
CA GLU A 853 -13.03 -25.49 -18.08
C GLU A 853 -12.61 -24.37 -19.04
N PRO A 854 -11.40 -23.80 -18.89
CA PRO A 854 -10.87 -22.90 -19.92
C PRO A 854 -10.62 -23.71 -21.19
N ASP A 855 -11.22 -23.24 -22.30
CA ASP A 855 -11.03 -23.84 -23.62
C ASP A 855 -9.73 -23.32 -24.23
N ILE A 856 -8.77 -24.23 -24.41
CA ILE A 856 -7.37 -23.91 -24.71
C ILE A 856 -6.85 -24.86 -25.79
N ASP A 857 -6.27 -24.28 -26.85
CA ASP A 857 -5.53 -25.00 -27.88
C ASP A 857 -4.02 -24.84 -27.69
N ILE A 858 -3.26 -25.94 -27.84
CA ILE A 858 -1.80 -25.92 -27.90
C ILE A 858 -1.37 -26.00 -29.36
N LEU A 859 -0.73 -24.94 -29.84
CA LEU A 859 -0.30 -24.76 -31.22
C LEU A 859 1.19 -25.05 -31.35
N GLU A 860 1.55 -26.09 -32.10
CA GLU A 860 2.94 -26.38 -32.45
C GLU A 860 3.43 -25.46 -33.57
N GLN A 861 4.61 -24.87 -33.39
CA GLN A 861 5.27 -24.03 -34.39
C GLN A 861 6.26 -24.85 -35.21
N PRO A 862 6.52 -24.47 -36.48
CA PRO A 862 7.45 -25.20 -37.37
C PRO A 862 8.89 -25.31 -36.84
N ASP A 863 9.27 -24.45 -35.90
CA ASP A 863 10.60 -24.40 -35.27
C ASP A 863 10.71 -25.24 -33.98
N GLY A 864 9.67 -26.03 -33.65
CA GLY A 864 9.61 -26.88 -32.46
C GLY A 864 9.17 -26.15 -31.18
N ARG A 865 8.86 -24.85 -31.23
CA ARG A 865 8.24 -24.11 -30.12
C ARG A 865 6.74 -24.39 -30.03
N ILE A 866 6.16 -24.08 -28.89
CA ILE A 866 4.72 -24.19 -28.64
C ILE A 866 4.12 -22.82 -28.32
N ALA A 867 2.87 -22.60 -28.70
CA ALA A 867 2.06 -21.45 -28.31
C ALA A 867 0.70 -21.93 -27.77
N VAL A 868 0.09 -21.16 -26.89
CA VAL A 868 -1.18 -21.48 -26.25
C VAL A 868 -2.22 -20.48 -26.71
N LYS A 869 -3.36 -20.93 -27.21
CA LYS A 869 -4.48 -20.06 -27.57
C LYS A 869 -5.65 -20.29 -26.61
N VAL A 870 -6.16 -19.23 -26.02
CA VAL A 870 -7.36 -19.25 -25.18
C VAL A 870 -8.56 -18.90 -26.04
N ASN A 871 -9.46 -19.85 -26.24
CA ASN A 871 -10.68 -19.67 -27.03
C ASN A 871 -11.84 -19.13 -26.18
N GLY A 872 -11.82 -19.41 -24.87
CA GLY A 872 -12.94 -19.09 -24.00
C GLY A 872 -12.93 -19.80 -22.66
N VAL A 873 -14.08 -19.76 -21.99
CA VAL A 873 -14.42 -20.65 -20.87
C VAL A 873 -15.68 -21.42 -21.28
N ASP A 874 -15.66 -22.74 -21.14
CA ASP A 874 -16.73 -23.63 -21.55
C ASP A 874 -18.04 -23.37 -20.78
N ILE A 875 -19.16 -23.43 -21.48
CA ILE A 875 -20.52 -23.28 -20.92
C ILE A 875 -21.36 -24.46 -21.41
N TYR A 876 -21.94 -25.24 -20.49
CA TYR A 876 -22.82 -26.35 -20.84
C TYR A 876 -24.24 -25.87 -21.15
N ASP A 877 -24.77 -26.20 -22.33
CA ASP A 877 -26.14 -25.89 -22.77
C ASP A 877 -27.09 -27.08 -22.47
N PRO A 878 -28.05 -26.93 -21.54
CA PRO A 878 -28.94 -28.02 -21.10
C PRO A 878 -30.03 -28.35 -22.13
N ASN A 879 -30.33 -27.45 -23.06
CA ASN A 879 -31.34 -27.69 -24.08
C ASN A 879 -30.78 -28.58 -25.21
N THR A 880 -29.46 -28.56 -25.40
CA THR A 880 -28.77 -29.34 -26.44
C THR A 880 -27.89 -30.47 -25.89
N GLY A 881 -27.55 -30.44 -24.60
CA GLY A 881 -26.66 -31.41 -23.97
C GLY A 881 -25.19 -31.26 -24.39
N GLU A 882 -24.83 -30.14 -25.01
CA GLU A 882 -23.50 -29.85 -25.57
C GLU A 882 -22.77 -28.78 -24.74
N VAL A 883 -21.44 -28.90 -24.67
CA VAL A 883 -20.56 -27.87 -24.10
C VAL A 883 -20.20 -26.89 -25.21
N ARG A 884 -20.49 -25.59 -25.02
CA ARG A 884 -20.14 -24.50 -25.93
C ARG A 884 -19.08 -23.61 -25.32
N SER A 885 -17.95 -23.44 -26.00
CA SER A 885 -16.93 -22.45 -25.67
C SER A 885 -17.41 -21.06 -26.08
N ASN A 886 -17.33 -20.08 -25.17
CA ASN A 886 -17.76 -18.70 -25.42
C ASN A 886 -16.58 -17.73 -25.60
N ASP A 887 -16.80 -16.64 -26.33
CA ASP A 887 -15.84 -15.62 -26.77
C ASP A 887 -14.89 -15.06 -25.66
N VAL A 888 -13.67 -14.68 -26.04
CA VAL A 888 -12.56 -14.18 -25.19
C VAL A 888 -12.92 -12.87 -24.47
N LYS A 889 -14.02 -12.20 -24.85
CA LYS A 889 -14.51 -10.94 -24.26
C LYS A 889 -14.82 -10.99 -22.76
N GLY A 890 -15.03 -12.18 -22.19
CA GLY A 890 -15.25 -12.37 -20.75
C GLY A 890 -13.97 -12.38 -19.89
N ILE A 891 -12.79 -12.37 -20.53
CA ILE A 891 -11.49 -12.56 -19.88
C ILE A 891 -10.86 -11.20 -19.56
N ALA A 892 -10.59 -10.96 -18.28
CA ALA A 892 -9.86 -9.79 -17.82
C ALA A 892 -8.36 -9.93 -18.07
N ALA A 893 -7.81 -11.06 -17.65
CA ALA A 893 -6.40 -11.40 -17.82
C ALA A 893 -6.22 -12.92 -17.86
N TRP A 894 -5.13 -13.36 -18.47
CA TRP A 894 -4.72 -14.76 -18.41
C TRP A 894 -3.19 -14.88 -18.36
N PHE A 895 -2.71 -15.90 -17.67
CA PHE A 895 -1.32 -16.13 -17.32
C PHE A 895 -0.88 -17.54 -17.71
N ILE A 896 0.41 -17.69 -18.02
CA ILE A 896 1.01 -18.99 -18.33
C ILE A 896 2.26 -19.18 -17.48
N ASP A 897 2.35 -20.33 -16.83
CA ASP A 897 3.62 -20.90 -16.36
C ASP A 897 4.15 -21.85 -17.43
N THR A 898 5.17 -21.38 -18.15
CA THR A 898 5.77 -22.11 -19.28
C THR A 898 6.69 -23.24 -18.86
N ALA A 899 7.00 -23.40 -17.56
CA ALA A 899 7.67 -24.60 -17.05
C ALA A 899 7.17 -24.90 -15.64
N TYR A 900 5.92 -25.32 -15.58
CA TYR A 900 5.24 -25.65 -14.34
C TYR A 900 5.89 -26.87 -13.69
N ASN A 901 6.16 -26.76 -12.39
CA ASN A 901 6.87 -27.77 -11.60
C ASN A 901 5.99 -28.45 -10.56
N GLU A 902 4.68 -28.15 -10.52
CA GLU A 902 3.70 -28.74 -9.59
C GLU A 902 3.90 -28.33 -8.12
N GLU A 903 4.85 -27.45 -7.86
CA GLU A 903 5.07 -26.88 -6.54
C GLU A 903 4.56 -25.45 -6.46
N SER A 904 4.62 -24.67 -7.55
CA SER A 904 4.17 -23.28 -7.53
C SER A 904 3.83 -22.77 -8.93
N PHE A 905 2.76 -21.99 -9.04
CA PHE A 905 2.45 -21.26 -10.26
C PHE A 905 3.28 -19.96 -10.38
N PHE A 906 4.19 -19.92 -11.35
CA PHE A 906 4.96 -18.71 -11.69
C PHE A 906 4.37 -18.01 -12.92
N VAL A 907 4.02 -16.73 -12.77
CA VAL A 907 3.54 -15.92 -13.89
C VAL A 907 4.72 -15.58 -14.80
N ARG A 908 4.94 -16.39 -15.85
CA ARG A 908 6.01 -16.17 -16.83
C ARG A 908 5.52 -15.37 -18.02
N HIS A 909 4.34 -15.70 -18.54
CA HIS A 909 3.65 -14.88 -19.54
C HIS A 909 2.37 -14.30 -18.95
N ALA A 910 2.06 -13.06 -19.32
CA ALA A 910 0.83 -12.38 -18.91
C ALA A 910 0.18 -11.64 -20.07
N TYR A 911 -1.15 -11.77 -20.17
CA TYR A 911 -1.95 -11.22 -21.25
C TYR A 911 -3.24 -10.59 -20.71
N PHE A 912 -3.67 -9.50 -21.34
CA PHE A 912 -4.78 -8.66 -20.91
C PHE A 912 -5.70 -8.43 -22.10
N VAL A 913 -6.81 -9.18 -22.18
CA VAL A 913 -7.76 -9.11 -23.32
C VAL A 913 -8.89 -8.10 -23.05
N GLY A 914 -8.98 -7.58 -21.82
CA GLY A 914 -9.96 -6.57 -21.42
C GLY A 914 -9.73 -5.16 -22.01
N ALA A 915 -10.75 -4.31 -21.93
CA ALA A 915 -10.81 -3.00 -22.60
C ALA A 915 -9.83 -1.91 -22.09
N ASN A 916 -9.08 -2.13 -21.00
CA ASN A 916 -8.15 -1.14 -20.44
C ASN A 916 -6.70 -1.53 -20.75
N ASP A 917 -5.86 -0.54 -21.11
CA ASP A 917 -4.40 -0.70 -21.33
C ASP A 917 -3.63 -0.39 -20.02
N PRO A 918 -3.33 -1.39 -19.17
CA PRO A 918 -2.64 -1.17 -17.90
C PRO A 918 -1.18 -0.72 -18.07
N TYR A 919 -0.52 -1.05 -19.19
CA TYR A 919 0.92 -0.77 -19.41
C TYR A 919 1.20 0.57 -20.09
N LYS A 920 0.18 1.40 -20.37
CA LYS A 920 0.31 2.70 -21.05
C LYS A 920 1.48 3.57 -20.54
N GLN A 921 1.68 3.65 -19.22
CA GLN A 921 2.76 4.45 -18.63
C GLN A 921 4.15 3.87 -18.92
N LEU A 922 4.30 2.55 -18.82
CA LEU A 922 5.56 1.85 -19.14
C LEU A 922 5.84 1.87 -20.64
N LYS A 923 4.83 1.65 -21.49
CA LYS A 923 4.92 1.77 -22.96
C LYS A 923 5.45 3.15 -23.38
N THR A 924 4.96 4.21 -22.75
CA THR A 924 5.44 5.58 -23.00
C THR A 924 6.88 5.78 -22.54
N ALA A 925 7.26 5.16 -21.42
CA ALA A 925 8.56 5.35 -20.79
C ALA A 925 9.70 4.59 -21.48
N LEU A 926 9.39 3.41 -22.01
CA LEU A 926 10.30 2.45 -22.65
C LEU A 926 10.14 2.40 -24.18
N LYS A 927 9.57 3.46 -24.78
CA LYS A 927 9.31 3.51 -26.24
C LYS A 927 10.58 3.39 -27.09
N ALA A 928 11.75 3.73 -26.55
CA ALA A 928 13.02 3.60 -27.29
C ALA A 928 13.59 2.18 -27.18
N GLU A 929 13.24 1.45 -26.12
CA GLU A 929 13.80 0.17 -25.73
C GLU A 929 12.91 -1.01 -26.17
N VAL A 930 11.59 -0.83 -26.14
CA VAL A 930 10.59 -1.85 -26.47
C VAL A 930 9.73 -1.37 -27.62
N ASP A 931 9.66 -2.19 -28.68
CA ASP A 931 8.91 -1.89 -29.88
C ASP A 931 7.40 -1.93 -29.63
N GLU A 932 6.65 -1.12 -30.39
CA GLU A 932 5.19 -1.05 -30.25
C GLU A 932 4.51 -2.40 -30.52
N ASP A 933 5.07 -3.18 -31.46
CA ASP A 933 4.60 -4.53 -31.78
C ASP A 933 4.78 -5.50 -30.60
N ALA A 934 5.87 -5.37 -29.83
CA ALA A 934 6.13 -6.18 -28.65
C ALA A 934 5.10 -5.90 -27.55
N TRP A 935 4.75 -4.62 -27.32
CA TRP A 935 3.66 -4.26 -26.40
C TRP A 935 2.30 -4.79 -26.85
N ALA A 936 2.02 -4.77 -28.16
CA ALA A 936 0.78 -5.30 -28.71
C ALA A 936 0.63 -6.82 -28.52
N THR A 937 1.70 -7.56 -28.21
CA THR A 937 1.61 -8.98 -27.88
C THR A 937 0.94 -9.27 -26.54
N LEU A 938 0.91 -8.31 -25.61
CA LEU A 938 0.25 -8.48 -24.31
C LEU A 938 -1.28 -8.46 -24.41
N TYR A 939 -1.83 -7.97 -25.54
CA TYR A 939 -3.27 -7.76 -25.75
C TYR A 939 -3.85 -8.79 -26.72
N ARG A 940 -3.48 -10.07 -26.55
CA ARG A 940 -3.86 -11.17 -27.45
C ARG A 940 -4.45 -12.34 -26.67
N ASP A 941 -5.27 -13.11 -27.37
CA ASP A 941 -5.84 -14.40 -26.97
C ASP A 941 -4.86 -15.57 -27.19
N THR A 942 -3.85 -15.37 -28.04
CA THR A 942 -2.81 -16.34 -28.36
C THR A 942 -1.48 -15.93 -27.74
N SER A 943 -0.83 -16.86 -27.05
CA SER A 943 0.45 -16.65 -26.41
C SER A 943 1.56 -16.43 -27.43
N ARG A 944 2.63 -15.82 -26.96
CA ARG A 944 3.91 -15.82 -27.66
C ARG A 944 4.46 -17.25 -27.68
N PRO A 945 5.13 -17.69 -28.76
CA PRO A 945 5.78 -18.99 -28.80
C PRO A 945 6.90 -19.10 -27.77
N PHE A 946 6.97 -20.24 -27.07
CA PHE A 946 8.02 -20.56 -26.11
C PHE A 946 8.55 -21.98 -26.32
N ALA A 947 9.76 -22.25 -25.83
CA ALA A 947 10.37 -23.58 -25.95
C ALA A 947 9.60 -24.59 -25.09
N ARG A 948 9.55 -25.86 -25.53
CA ARG A 948 8.96 -26.92 -24.71
C ARG A 948 9.68 -27.01 -23.36
N PRO A 949 8.95 -27.04 -22.24
CA PRO A 949 9.57 -27.09 -20.93
C PRO A 949 10.30 -28.41 -20.69
N SER A 950 11.42 -28.36 -19.98
CA SER A 950 12.11 -29.55 -19.48
C SER A 950 11.27 -30.35 -18.48
N THR A 951 10.28 -29.72 -17.84
CA THR A 951 9.32 -30.38 -16.93
C THR A 951 8.23 -31.14 -17.69
N GLY A 952 8.11 -30.97 -19.01
CA GLY A 952 7.06 -31.58 -19.85
C GLY A 952 5.65 -31.08 -19.55
N ARG A 953 5.49 -30.00 -18.76
CA ARG A 953 4.19 -29.49 -18.30
C ARG A 953 4.13 -27.97 -18.33
N ILE A 954 2.95 -27.45 -18.67
CA ILE A 954 2.59 -26.02 -18.56
C ILE A 954 1.31 -25.86 -17.75
N ALA A 955 1.15 -24.70 -17.12
CA ALA A 955 -0.10 -24.32 -16.45
C ALA A 955 -0.64 -23.02 -17.06
N VAL A 956 -1.94 -22.96 -17.31
CA VAL A 956 -2.63 -21.78 -17.84
C VAL A 956 -3.70 -21.36 -16.87
N LYS A 957 -3.68 -20.08 -16.47
CA LYS A 957 -4.65 -19.48 -15.54
C LYS A 957 -5.43 -18.38 -16.24
N VAL A 958 -6.76 -18.44 -16.18
CA VAL A 958 -7.68 -17.48 -16.79
C VAL A 958 -8.47 -16.77 -15.69
N ILE A 959 -8.60 -15.46 -15.82
CA ILE A 959 -9.23 -14.58 -14.82
C ILE A 959 -10.32 -13.77 -15.50
N ASN A 960 -11.55 -13.89 -15.00
CA ASN A 960 -12.70 -13.18 -15.56
C ASN A 960 -12.83 -11.76 -14.97
N HIS A 961 -13.78 -10.97 -15.48
CA HIS A 961 -14.06 -9.61 -14.99
C HIS A 961 -14.72 -9.52 -13.60
N PHE A 962 -15.07 -10.66 -13.00
CA PHE A 962 -15.59 -10.78 -11.64
C PHE A 962 -14.50 -11.21 -10.65
N GLY A 963 -13.26 -11.41 -11.11
CA GLY A 963 -12.15 -11.87 -10.27
C GLY A 963 -12.14 -13.37 -10.00
N ASP A 964 -13.00 -14.15 -10.67
CA ASP A 964 -12.90 -15.61 -10.62
C ASP A 964 -11.70 -16.08 -11.42
N GLU A 965 -10.97 -17.01 -10.84
CA GLU A 965 -9.76 -17.58 -11.40
C GLU A 965 -9.94 -19.08 -11.64
N VAL A 966 -9.49 -19.54 -12.81
CA VAL A 966 -9.54 -20.94 -13.21
C VAL A 966 -8.19 -21.30 -13.79
N MET A 967 -7.65 -22.45 -13.39
CA MET A 967 -6.36 -22.92 -13.86
C MET A 967 -6.50 -24.32 -14.46
N LYS A 968 -5.71 -24.61 -15.50
CA LYS A 968 -5.60 -25.94 -16.11
C LYS A 968 -4.13 -26.24 -16.42
N VAL A 969 -3.71 -27.47 -16.13
CA VAL A 969 -2.35 -27.98 -16.42
C VAL A 969 -2.39 -28.87 -17.65
N PHE A 970 -1.38 -28.75 -18.51
CA PHE A 970 -1.25 -29.52 -19.74
C PHE A 970 0.12 -30.19 -19.80
N GLY A 971 0.16 -31.44 -20.22
CA GLY A 971 1.39 -32.12 -20.65
C GLY A 971 1.76 -31.69 -22.06
N VAL A 972 3.04 -31.35 -22.29
CA VAL A 972 3.57 -30.84 -23.56
C VAL A 972 4.92 -31.42 -23.94
#